data_AF-A0A2P8AWX4-F1
#
_entry.id   AF-A0A2P8AWX4-F1
#
_cell.length_a   1.000
_cell.length_b   1.000
_cell.length_c   1.000
_cell.angle_alpha   90.00
_cell.angle_beta   90.00
_cell.angle_gamma   90.00
#
_symmetry.space_group_name_H-M   'P 1'
#
loop_
_entity.id
_entity.type
_entity.pdbx_description
1 polymer ?
#
loop_
_entity_poly.entity_id
_entity_poly.type
_entity_poly.pdbx_seq_one_letter_code
_entity_poly.pdbx_strand_id
1 'polypeptide(L)'
;MTAVPDGSPWAVALHRGNQHTPAGTGIVVDTNLVLTCHHVAFTADGSLHEDLSVSFPRAPKVTYFDRRKVRQCLHDGMQAAHVDLVLLELVDPVPATVTPARLRCLEPRSLIDRPFWAYGYPSGITGGTPANGTVTDIGGWGLVMIDSGAGGALSKGFSGGAVWSPEYEAVVGVVVSADGQGKGQAVTLHHAHEQIPEMKLMALSAWRVEDADDTALSAWGWTLSADGEAGRHWLPRARGVAVDTEGGARFRGRATALRQLVDWIDGPTPTGRPLIVTGSPGVGKSAVLGRIVTTADRKIRACLPADDVAVRATPDSVSCAVHAKGKTALEVAAEIARAVAVDLPGTPADLIPTVRERMERRPARFALVVDALDEAADPGQARQIVDDILQPLARDCGRYGARVVVGTRRSDDRGNLITCFGADVELIDLDTPEYFAESDLVNYAQATLRLLGSERPANPYADPAAAAPLARRIAVLARGNFLVAGLVARAHALRDNEPVDPATVSFTATVAHALDAYLSGLPAAGSTSARLALTALAYAETPGLPLSLWQAAVTALGGTVTEAQLGSFARTSAANFLVETGGGAQPAYRLFHQALNDALLADRDVRASRRDDQRRLVSAWIAPARIAGWDTAPDYLLRWLPQHADRAGLVEHLLADEDYLRHAHLDRLLTIVDAEHTLMTPMARARARLLQCTPLAVAAGPAERAALFSVVDCLYGLDSGILADAAPYRARWAHTPPRQERSVLDGHSQAVYDVAAIEIDNRRLLASVGDDGTVRLWDPLTNQAERVFTCHDDTIRSVCAVRTGNGETLIATASHDGTLGLWDPRSGHRRHELRGHRDWVRNVCAIPLPGGDLLASAGDDRTVRVWDPATGAQRHKLIGHTGWVTAVAYVPAGRHLLASTGYDGVIRIWDLAADNRPALVLTGHTGWVTTLCAVETPEGTLLASAGYDGTVRLWNPLTGRPVQVLETGGPITDLCTVEAEGGRLLASTGEDGLIRLWEVPAWTSRPSLRGHAAWIRAVCELRSAKNRLLATAGDDGTVRLWDPAGGQPDTVAEQDRFGPVKAVCPVPAGRPAVAAGGADGQVRFWDANTGERLLEFQRAIVKTCG
;
A
#
# COMPACT_ATOMS: atom_id res chain seq x y z
N MET A 1 -16.21 15.72 -13.22
CA MET A 1 -16.13 16.62 -14.39
C MET A 1 -15.72 15.78 -15.58
N THR A 2 -16.56 15.64 -16.60
CA THR A 2 -16.19 14.91 -17.83
C THR A 2 -15.20 15.76 -18.63
N ALA A 3 -13.95 15.32 -18.73
CA ALA A 3 -12.95 16.00 -19.55
C ALA A 3 -13.41 15.96 -21.02
N VAL A 4 -13.74 17.13 -21.58
CA VAL A 4 -14.09 17.28 -22.99
C VAL A 4 -12.82 17.12 -23.81
N PRO A 5 -12.79 16.32 -24.90
CA PRO A 5 -11.59 16.15 -25.71
C PRO A 5 -11.15 17.47 -26.34
N ASP A 6 -9.92 17.93 -26.04
CA ASP A 6 -9.35 19.19 -26.54
C ASP A 6 -9.39 19.27 -28.08
N GLY A 7 -10.03 20.32 -28.60
CA GLY A 7 -10.09 20.64 -30.04
C GLY A 7 -10.95 19.72 -30.92
N SER A 8 -11.02 18.41 -30.63
CA SER A 8 -11.75 17.35 -31.37
C SER A 8 -11.82 17.53 -32.91
N PRO A 9 -10.69 17.76 -33.61
CA PRO A 9 -10.70 18.11 -35.03
C PRO A 9 -11.15 16.96 -35.96
N TRP A 10 -11.21 15.73 -35.44
CA TRP A 10 -11.72 14.53 -36.12
C TRP A 10 -13.25 14.46 -36.23
N ALA A 11 -14.00 15.29 -35.50
CA ALA A 11 -15.45 15.36 -35.64
C ALA A 11 -15.81 16.21 -36.86
N VAL A 12 -16.49 15.63 -37.83
CA VAL A 12 -16.75 16.23 -39.15
C VAL A 12 -18.23 16.30 -39.49
N ALA A 13 -18.60 17.25 -40.34
CA ALA A 13 -19.98 17.44 -40.80
C ALA A 13 -20.12 16.92 -42.23
N LEU A 14 -21.14 16.07 -42.47
CA LEU A 14 -21.46 15.56 -43.80
C LEU A 14 -22.54 16.43 -44.46
N HIS A 15 -22.36 16.76 -45.74
CA HIS A 15 -23.26 17.63 -46.51
C HIS A 15 -23.72 16.93 -47.78
N ARG A 16 -25.00 17.10 -48.12
CA ARG A 16 -25.62 16.60 -49.36
C ARG A 16 -25.79 17.77 -50.34
N GLY A 17 -25.08 17.75 -51.47
CA GLY A 17 -25.14 18.84 -52.45
C GLY A 17 -24.61 20.18 -51.92
N ASN A 18 -25.06 21.28 -52.52
CA ASN A 18 -24.67 22.65 -52.14
C ASN A 18 -25.41 23.19 -50.91
N GLN A 19 -26.14 22.34 -50.18
CA GLN A 19 -26.84 22.77 -48.97
C GLN A 19 -25.82 23.16 -47.87
N HIS A 20 -26.12 24.24 -47.14
CA HIS A 20 -25.29 24.70 -46.02
C HIS A 20 -25.59 23.96 -44.71
N THR A 21 -26.67 23.18 -44.66
CA THR A 21 -27.08 22.38 -43.51
C THR A 21 -26.47 20.98 -43.57
N PRO A 22 -25.73 20.55 -42.53
CA PRO A 22 -25.24 19.18 -42.43
C PRO A 22 -26.38 18.15 -42.42
N ALA A 23 -26.18 17.03 -43.10
CA ALA A 23 -27.07 15.88 -43.10
C ALA A 23 -26.82 14.94 -41.91
N GLY A 24 -25.63 14.99 -41.31
CA GLY A 24 -25.23 14.19 -40.16
C GLY A 24 -23.78 14.46 -39.77
N THR A 25 -23.26 13.65 -38.86
CA THR A 25 -21.91 13.75 -38.32
C THR A 25 -21.07 12.56 -38.79
N GLY A 26 -19.75 12.73 -38.84
CA GLY A 26 -18.81 11.63 -39.06
C GLY A 26 -17.57 11.76 -38.21
N ILE A 27 -16.75 10.72 -38.26
CA ILE A 27 -15.52 10.57 -37.48
C ILE A 27 -14.38 10.31 -38.46
N VAL A 28 -13.37 11.18 -38.47
CA VAL A 28 -12.14 10.92 -39.21
C VAL A 28 -11.38 9.80 -38.49
N VAL A 29 -11.18 8.68 -39.16
CA VAL A 29 -10.50 7.50 -38.61
C VAL A 29 -9.15 7.24 -39.27
N ASP A 30 -8.86 7.89 -40.41
CA ASP A 30 -7.56 7.91 -41.08
C ASP A 30 -7.41 9.18 -41.98
N THR A 31 -6.26 9.36 -42.61
CA THR A 31 -5.89 10.47 -43.50
C THR A 31 -6.87 10.75 -44.64
N ASN A 32 -7.63 9.74 -45.08
CA ASN A 32 -8.68 9.88 -46.08
C ASN A 32 -9.95 9.08 -45.75
N LEU A 33 -10.08 8.56 -44.52
CA LEU A 33 -11.20 7.70 -44.13
C LEU A 33 -12.11 8.35 -43.10
N VAL A 34 -13.42 8.27 -43.34
CA VAL A 34 -14.47 8.80 -42.46
C VAL A 34 -15.49 7.71 -42.15
N LEU A 35 -15.73 7.48 -40.86
CA LEU A 35 -16.76 6.58 -40.34
C LEU A 35 -18.05 7.37 -40.07
N THR A 36 -19.20 6.87 -40.51
CA THR A 36 -20.53 7.48 -40.29
C THR A 36 -21.63 6.39 -40.37
N CYS A 37 -22.89 6.75 -40.13
CA CYS A 37 -24.03 5.84 -40.33
C CYS A 37 -24.42 5.69 -41.81
N HIS A 38 -24.98 4.53 -42.18
CA HIS A 38 -25.46 4.25 -43.53
C HIS A 38 -26.57 5.23 -43.93
N HIS A 39 -27.55 5.45 -43.07
CA HIS A 39 -28.68 6.36 -43.36
C HIS A 39 -28.27 7.84 -43.54
N VAL A 40 -27.04 8.21 -43.13
CA VAL A 40 -26.47 9.55 -43.39
C VAL A 40 -25.86 9.62 -44.79
N ALA A 41 -25.21 8.56 -45.26
CA ALA A 41 -24.48 8.54 -46.52
C ALA A 41 -25.30 8.07 -47.74
N PHE A 42 -26.33 7.25 -47.52
CA PHE A 42 -27.12 6.60 -48.57
C PHE A 42 -28.53 7.18 -48.70
N THR A 43 -29.09 7.08 -49.90
CA THR A 43 -30.49 7.39 -50.22
C THR A 43 -31.42 6.27 -49.77
N ALA A 44 -32.74 6.52 -49.83
CA ALA A 44 -33.75 5.50 -49.48
C ALA A 44 -33.76 4.28 -50.42
N ASP A 45 -33.27 4.43 -51.66
CA ASP A 45 -33.08 3.36 -52.63
C ASP A 45 -31.76 2.59 -52.45
N GLY A 46 -30.95 2.95 -51.45
CA GLY A 46 -29.71 2.24 -51.11
C GLY A 46 -28.51 2.60 -52.00
N SER A 47 -28.57 3.72 -52.74
CA SER A 47 -27.46 4.26 -53.50
C SER A 47 -26.69 5.32 -52.68
N LEU A 48 -25.36 5.35 -52.82
CA LEU A 48 -24.53 6.38 -52.16
C LEU A 48 -24.85 7.75 -52.77
N HIS A 49 -25.03 8.77 -51.94
CA HIS A 49 -25.27 10.13 -52.45
C HIS A 49 -24.09 10.63 -53.30
N GLU A 50 -24.32 10.88 -54.60
CA GLU A 50 -23.26 11.29 -55.54
C GLU A 50 -22.59 12.63 -55.19
N ASP A 51 -23.33 13.53 -54.50
CA ASP A 51 -22.84 14.85 -54.07
C ASP A 51 -22.44 14.91 -52.58
N LEU A 52 -22.10 13.76 -51.97
CA LEU A 52 -21.70 13.71 -50.57
C LEU A 52 -20.32 14.35 -50.35
N SER A 53 -20.25 15.28 -49.40
CA SER A 53 -19.00 15.98 -49.06
C SER A 53 -18.85 16.19 -47.56
N VAL A 54 -17.60 16.31 -47.10
CA VAL A 54 -17.23 16.39 -45.68
C VAL A 54 -16.55 17.73 -45.41
N SER A 55 -16.99 18.47 -44.38
CA SER A 55 -16.29 19.67 -43.88
C SER A 55 -15.69 19.43 -42.49
N PHE A 56 -14.75 20.30 -42.09
CA PHE A 56 -13.96 20.15 -40.86
C PHE A 56 -14.13 21.35 -39.90
N PRO A 57 -15.32 21.57 -39.31
CA PRO A 57 -15.64 22.79 -38.56
C PRO A 57 -14.79 23.01 -37.31
N ARG A 58 -14.23 21.94 -36.75
CA ARG A 58 -13.43 21.96 -35.51
C ARG A 58 -11.91 22.00 -35.75
N ALA A 59 -11.48 21.88 -37.00
CA ALA A 59 -10.06 21.91 -37.34
C ALA A 59 -9.54 23.36 -37.29
N PRO A 60 -8.45 23.64 -36.55
CA PRO A 60 -7.91 25.00 -36.49
C PRO A 60 -7.42 25.42 -37.87
N LYS A 61 -7.71 26.68 -38.23
CA LYS A 61 -7.30 27.32 -39.51
C LYS A 61 -7.87 26.66 -40.77
N VAL A 62 -8.95 25.88 -40.67
CA VAL A 62 -9.72 25.37 -41.82
C VAL A 62 -11.04 26.12 -41.91
N THR A 63 -11.40 26.62 -43.10
CA THR A 63 -12.68 27.31 -43.28
C THR A 63 -13.83 26.31 -43.34
N TYR A 64 -14.99 26.63 -42.76
CA TYR A 64 -16.16 25.73 -42.74
C TYR A 64 -16.60 25.26 -44.13
N PHE A 65 -16.33 26.05 -45.17
CA PHE A 65 -16.70 25.78 -46.56
C PHE A 65 -15.64 25.00 -47.33
N ASP A 66 -14.46 24.73 -46.75
CA ASP A 66 -13.47 23.81 -47.31
C ASP A 66 -13.97 22.37 -47.13
N ARG A 67 -14.46 21.79 -48.23
CA ARG A 67 -15.15 20.50 -48.28
C ARG A 67 -14.37 19.50 -49.12
N ARG A 68 -14.26 18.26 -48.64
CA ARG A 68 -13.68 17.12 -49.37
C ARG A 68 -14.82 16.24 -49.91
N LYS A 69 -14.81 15.91 -51.19
CA LYS A 69 -15.81 15.00 -51.78
C LYS A 69 -15.55 13.57 -51.33
N VAL A 70 -16.62 12.79 -51.15
CA VAL A 70 -16.53 11.34 -50.94
C VAL A 70 -16.31 10.67 -52.29
N ARG A 71 -15.28 9.82 -52.38
CA ARG A 71 -14.93 9.06 -53.58
C ARG A 71 -15.83 7.83 -53.71
N GLN A 72 -15.89 7.03 -52.66
CA GLN A 72 -16.64 5.78 -52.61
C GLN A 72 -16.92 5.37 -51.16
N CYS A 73 -17.83 4.42 -50.99
CA CYS A 73 -18.00 3.65 -49.76
C CYS A 73 -17.11 2.39 -49.86
N LEU A 74 -16.14 2.23 -48.95
CA LEU A 74 -15.27 1.06 -48.93
C LEU A 74 -15.99 -0.15 -48.32
N HIS A 75 -16.76 0.10 -47.27
CA HIS A 75 -17.51 -0.95 -46.56
C HIS A 75 -18.87 -0.42 -46.12
N ASP A 76 -19.92 -1.12 -46.55
CA ASP A 76 -21.30 -0.87 -46.15
C ASP A 76 -21.77 -1.95 -45.18
N GLY A 77 -21.82 -1.60 -43.89
CA GLY A 77 -22.23 -2.51 -42.84
C GLY A 77 -23.71 -2.86 -42.86
N MET A 78 -24.56 -2.03 -43.48
CA MET A 78 -25.99 -2.25 -43.52
C MET A 78 -26.35 -3.37 -44.51
N GLN A 79 -25.61 -3.43 -45.63
CA GLN A 79 -25.70 -4.53 -46.60
C GLN A 79 -25.02 -5.82 -46.12
N ALA A 80 -23.87 -5.70 -45.44
CA ALA A 80 -23.08 -6.87 -45.06
C ALA A 80 -23.62 -7.61 -43.83
N ALA A 81 -23.98 -6.88 -42.78
CA ALA A 81 -24.31 -7.47 -41.47
C ALA A 81 -25.46 -6.75 -40.73
N HIS A 82 -26.24 -5.93 -41.43
CA HIS A 82 -27.32 -5.12 -40.86
C HIS A 82 -26.89 -4.18 -39.72
N VAL A 83 -25.63 -3.72 -39.74
CA VAL A 83 -25.11 -2.71 -38.81
C VAL A 83 -25.10 -1.35 -39.50
N ASP A 84 -25.74 -0.34 -38.91
CA ASP A 84 -25.90 1.00 -39.49
C ASP A 84 -24.61 1.85 -39.41
N LEU A 85 -23.55 1.36 -40.06
CA LEU A 85 -22.24 1.98 -40.19
C LEU A 85 -21.67 1.79 -41.59
N VAL A 86 -20.97 2.81 -42.06
CA VAL A 86 -20.26 2.80 -43.34
C VAL A 86 -18.89 3.46 -43.20
N LEU A 87 -17.91 2.93 -43.94
CA LEU A 87 -16.57 3.52 -44.03
C LEU A 87 -16.40 4.19 -45.40
N LEU A 88 -16.24 5.50 -45.40
CA LEU A 88 -16.15 6.32 -46.60
C LEU A 88 -14.71 6.72 -46.90
N GLU A 89 -14.32 6.67 -48.17
CA GLU A 89 -13.05 7.19 -48.65
C GLU A 89 -13.23 8.57 -49.27
N LEU A 90 -12.39 9.54 -48.90
CA LEU A 90 -12.38 10.88 -49.47
C LEU A 90 -11.53 10.94 -50.75
N VAL A 91 -11.93 11.80 -51.70
CA VAL A 91 -11.17 12.04 -52.93
C VAL A 91 -9.80 12.66 -52.63
N ASP A 92 -9.80 13.65 -51.73
CA ASP A 92 -8.62 14.35 -51.24
C ASP A 92 -8.43 14.03 -49.74
N PRO A 93 -7.19 14.00 -49.23
CA PRO A 93 -6.92 13.76 -47.81
C PRO A 93 -7.49 14.87 -46.91
N VAL A 94 -7.68 14.55 -45.63
CA VAL A 94 -8.09 15.52 -44.61
C VAL A 94 -7.03 16.62 -44.44
N PRO A 95 -7.42 17.85 -44.05
CA PRO A 95 -6.46 18.92 -43.78
C PRO A 95 -5.37 18.52 -42.77
N ALA A 96 -4.15 19.03 -42.93
CA ALA A 96 -3.01 18.67 -42.07
C ALA A 96 -3.19 19.01 -40.57
N THR A 97 -4.14 19.89 -40.23
CA THR A 97 -4.49 20.22 -38.85
C THR A 97 -5.51 19.26 -38.23
N VAL A 98 -6.04 18.30 -38.99
CA VAL A 98 -6.96 17.27 -38.53
C VAL A 98 -6.18 16.04 -38.08
N THR A 99 -6.32 15.70 -36.80
CA THR A 99 -5.79 14.44 -36.25
C THR A 99 -6.92 13.43 -36.15
N PRO A 100 -6.80 12.21 -36.71
CA PRO A 100 -7.83 11.17 -36.62
C PRO A 100 -8.20 10.80 -35.17
N ALA A 101 -9.43 10.32 -34.98
CA ALA A 101 -9.95 9.93 -33.68
C ALA A 101 -9.24 8.67 -33.15
N ARG A 102 -8.96 8.65 -31.84
CA ARG A 102 -8.55 7.42 -31.15
C ARG A 102 -9.74 6.49 -31.05
N LEU A 103 -9.62 5.25 -31.51
CA LEU A 103 -10.68 4.25 -31.44
C LEU A 103 -10.35 3.17 -30.40
N ARG A 104 -11.35 2.63 -29.71
CA ARG A 104 -11.23 1.45 -28.83
C ARG A 104 -12.44 0.54 -29.02
N CYS A 105 -12.20 -0.74 -29.26
CA CYS A 105 -13.26 -1.76 -29.35
C CYS A 105 -13.48 -2.43 -27.99
N LEU A 106 -14.21 -1.77 -27.10
CA LEU A 106 -14.58 -2.28 -25.78
C LEU A 106 -15.88 -3.10 -25.84
N GLU A 107 -15.99 -4.14 -25.02
CA GLU A 107 -17.24 -4.89 -24.87
C GLU A 107 -18.36 -3.98 -24.31
N PRO A 108 -19.63 -4.17 -24.73
CA PRO A 108 -20.74 -3.35 -24.25
C PRO A 108 -20.89 -3.30 -22.72
N ARG A 109 -20.54 -4.39 -22.02
CA ARG A 109 -20.60 -4.48 -20.55
C ARG A 109 -19.65 -3.54 -19.84
N SER A 110 -18.44 -3.33 -20.38
CA SER A 110 -17.45 -2.43 -19.80
C SER A 110 -17.85 -0.95 -19.88
N LEU A 111 -18.93 -0.63 -20.62
CA LEU A 111 -19.41 0.73 -20.84
C LEU A 111 -20.59 1.14 -19.95
N ILE A 112 -21.31 0.20 -19.31
CA ILE A 112 -22.48 0.52 -18.47
C ILE A 112 -22.08 1.44 -17.31
N ASP A 113 -22.93 2.42 -17.01
CA ASP A 113 -22.78 3.44 -15.95
C ASP A 113 -21.54 4.35 -16.12
N ARG A 114 -20.86 4.27 -17.27
CA ARG A 114 -19.71 5.12 -17.59
C ARG A 114 -20.15 6.41 -18.27
N PRO A 115 -19.45 7.54 -18.00
CA PRO A 115 -19.73 8.78 -18.68
C PRO A 115 -19.34 8.70 -20.16
N PHE A 116 -20.07 9.43 -21.01
CA PHE A 116 -19.71 9.65 -22.40
C PHE A 116 -19.77 11.14 -22.77
N TRP A 117 -19.09 11.46 -23.85
CA TRP A 117 -19.15 12.73 -24.57
C TRP A 117 -19.45 12.45 -26.05
N ALA A 118 -20.31 13.25 -26.66
CA ALA A 118 -20.60 13.19 -28.09
C ALA A 118 -20.66 14.60 -28.69
N TYR A 119 -20.43 14.70 -29.99
CA TYR A 119 -20.56 15.95 -30.73
C TYR A 119 -21.37 15.72 -32.00
N GLY A 120 -22.29 16.63 -32.30
CA GLY A 120 -23.18 16.51 -33.45
C GLY A 120 -23.45 17.83 -34.14
N TYR A 121 -23.97 17.75 -35.37
CA TYR A 121 -24.32 18.90 -36.20
C TYR A 121 -25.83 18.95 -36.51
N PRO A 122 -26.68 19.31 -35.53
CA PRO A 122 -28.12 19.43 -35.74
C PRO A 122 -28.47 20.60 -36.65
N SER A 123 -29.63 20.47 -37.32
CA SER A 123 -30.14 21.50 -38.24
C SER A 123 -30.29 22.85 -37.51
N GLY A 124 -29.80 23.92 -38.14
CA GLY A 124 -29.89 25.29 -37.62
C GLY A 124 -28.78 25.72 -36.64
N ILE A 125 -27.85 24.83 -36.27
CA ILE A 125 -26.73 25.16 -35.37
C ILE A 125 -25.40 25.15 -36.14
N THR A 126 -24.98 26.33 -36.61
CA THR A 126 -23.71 26.51 -37.31
C THR A 126 -22.54 26.25 -36.36
N GLY A 127 -21.72 25.23 -36.65
CA GLY A 127 -20.56 24.85 -35.83
C GLY A 127 -20.76 23.60 -34.97
N GLY A 128 -22.00 23.14 -34.78
CA GLY A 128 -22.33 21.94 -33.99
C GLY A 128 -22.49 22.17 -32.49
N THR A 129 -22.85 21.11 -31.75
CA THR A 129 -23.06 21.16 -30.29
C THR A 129 -22.55 19.88 -29.62
N PRO A 130 -21.95 19.95 -28.42
CA PRO A 130 -21.62 18.79 -27.62
C PRO A 130 -22.85 18.25 -26.86
N ALA A 131 -22.78 16.99 -26.43
CA ALA A 131 -23.68 16.37 -25.47
C ALA A 131 -22.89 15.44 -24.53
N ASN A 132 -23.15 15.53 -23.22
CA ASN A 132 -22.47 14.70 -22.21
C ASN A 132 -23.52 13.92 -21.44
N GLY A 133 -23.20 12.69 -21.06
CA GLY A 133 -24.15 11.82 -20.38
C GLY A 133 -23.54 10.56 -19.82
N THR A 134 -24.37 9.55 -19.59
CA THR A 134 -23.95 8.19 -19.21
C THR A 134 -24.52 7.16 -20.17
N VAL A 135 -23.79 6.04 -20.31
CA VAL A 135 -24.30 4.84 -20.97
C VAL A 135 -25.16 4.09 -19.95
N THR A 136 -26.44 3.87 -20.26
CA THR A 136 -27.44 3.45 -19.27
C THR A 136 -27.83 1.99 -19.35
N ASP A 137 -27.76 1.37 -20.53
CA ASP A 137 -28.17 -0.02 -20.72
C ASP A 137 -27.52 -0.63 -21.98
N ILE A 138 -27.51 -1.96 -22.05
CA ILE A 138 -27.10 -2.71 -23.24
C ILE A 138 -28.35 -3.11 -24.03
N GLY A 139 -28.45 -2.62 -25.26
CA GLY A 139 -29.42 -3.12 -26.22
C GLY A 139 -28.98 -4.44 -26.86
N GLY A 140 -29.89 -5.10 -27.57
CA GLY A 140 -29.53 -6.23 -28.44
C GLY A 140 -28.58 -5.80 -29.56
N TRP A 141 -27.80 -6.75 -30.11
CA TRP A 141 -26.92 -6.53 -31.27
C TRP A 141 -25.84 -5.46 -31.02
N GLY A 142 -25.21 -5.51 -29.84
CA GLY A 142 -24.07 -4.66 -29.48
C GLY A 142 -24.35 -3.15 -29.45
N LEU A 143 -25.63 -2.78 -29.39
CA LEU A 143 -26.10 -1.43 -29.13
C LEU A 143 -25.98 -1.10 -27.65
N VAL A 144 -25.66 0.15 -27.33
CA VAL A 144 -25.72 0.71 -26.00
C VAL A 144 -26.66 1.92 -26.00
N MET A 145 -27.43 2.06 -24.91
CA MET A 145 -28.31 3.19 -24.70
C MET A 145 -27.52 4.33 -24.07
N ILE A 146 -27.64 5.54 -24.62
CA ILE A 146 -26.97 6.74 -24.11
C ILE A 146 -28.01 7.76 -23.67
N ASP A 147 -27.79 8.36 -22.50
CA ASP A 147 -28.67 9.40 -21.93
C ASP A 147 -27.84 10.61 -21.52
N SER A 148 -28.10 11.76 -22.15
CA SER A 148 -27.42 13.02 -21.86
C SER A 148 -28.06 13.84 -20.74
N GLY A 149 -29.24 13.47 -20.24
CA GLY A 149 -29.93 14.20 -19.16
C GLY A 149 -29.95 15.72 -19.38
N ALA A 150 -29.40 16.48 -18.42
CA ALA A 150 -29.29 17.95 -18.50
C ALA A 150 -28.09 18.46 -19.34
N GLY A 151 -27.25 17.58 -19.88
CA GLY A 151 -25.98 17.86 -20.55
C GLY A 151 -26.06 18.23 -22.04
N GLY A 152 -27.26 18.56 -22.55
CA GLY A 152 -27.53 18.94 -23.94
C GLY A 152 -28.37 17.91 -24.71
N ALA A 153 -29.27 18.35 -25.60
CA ALA A 153 -30.21 17.44 -26.28
C ALA A 153 -29.55 16.69 -27.46
N LEU A 154 -29.49 15.36 -27.36
CA LEU A 154 -29.17 14.47 -28.48
C LEU A 154 -30.31 14.53 -29.50
N SER A 155 -30.01 14.86 -30.76
CA SER A 155 -30.99 14.97 -31.85
C SER A 155 -30.43 14.39 -33.16
N LYS A 156 -31.24 14.32 -34.21
CA LYS A 156 -30.91 13.65 -35.49
C LYS A 156 -29.55 14.01 -36.09
N GLY A 157 -29.05 15.23 -35.87
CA GLY A 157 -27.72 15.66 -36.36
C GLY A 157 -26.52 14.98 -35.68
N PHE A 158 -26.73 14.24 -34.60
CA PHE A 158 -25.70 13.42 -33.94
C PHE A 158 -25.48 12.07 -34.60
N SER A 159 -26.34 11.66 -35.54
CA SER A 159 -26.19 10.37 -36.23
C SER A 159 -24.86 10.34 -37.00
N GLY A 160 -24.08 9.28 -36.78
CA GLY A 160 -22.69 9.14 -37.24
C GLY A 160 -21.64 9.81 -36.35
N GLY A 161 -22.04 10.45 -35.25
CA GLY A 161 -21.16 11.08 -34.27
C GLY A 161 -20.50 10.10 -33.32
N ALA A 162 -19.34 10.48 -32.78
CA ALA A 162 -18.58 9.64 -31.86
C ALA A 162 -19.20 9.58 -30.46
N VAL A 163 -19.23 8.39 -29.87
CA VAL A 163 -19.35 8.20 -28.42
C VAL A 163 -17.94 8.10 -27.85
N TRP A 164 -17.47 9.21 -27.28
CA TRP A 164 -16.17 9.32 -26.61
C TRP A 164 -16.31 8.95 -25.14
N SER A 165 -15.46 8.06 -24.65
CA SER A 165 -15.34 7.81 -23.22
C SER A 165 -14.25 8.69 -22.61
N PRO A 166 -14.57 9.56 -21.63
CA PRO A 166 -13.58 10.33 -20.89
C PRO A 166 -12.61 9.45 -20.08
N GLU A 167 -13.05 8.27 -19.65
CA GLU A 167 -12.22 7.35 -18.85
C GLU A 167 -11.16 6.63 -19.69
N TYR A 168 -11.51 6.28 -20.93
CA TYR A 168 -10.61 5.60 -21.86
C TYR A 168 -9.91 6.54 -22.85
N GLU A 169 -10.26 7.83 -22.84
CA GLU A 169 -9.79 8.87 -23.77
C GLU A 169 -9.82 8.41 -25.24
N ALA A 170 -10.94 7.78 -25.64
CA ALA A 170 -11.12 7.23 -26.97
C ALA A 170 -12.59 7.16 -27.37
N VAL A 171 -12.84 7.07 -28.68
CA VAL A 171 -14.13 6.72 -29.26
C VAL A 171 -14.36 5.23 -29.09
N VAL A 172 -15.47 4.87 -28.44
CA VAL A 172 -15.85 3.49 -28.12
C VAL A 172 -17.07 3.02 -28.91
N GLY A 173 -17.78 3.95 -29.55
CA GLY A 173 -18.97 3.67 -30.35
C GLY A 173 -19.37 4.85 -31.24
N VAL A 174 -20.43 4.64 -32.03
CA VAL A 174 -20.99 5.64 -32.95
C VAL A 174 -22.49 5.77 -32.71
N VAL A 175 -22.98 7.00 -32.60
CA VAL A 175 -24.41 7.30 -32.41
C VAL A 175 -25.18 6.96 -33.69
N VAL A 176 -26.17 6.06 -33.58
CA VAL A 176 -27.01 5.63 -34.71
C VAL A 176 -28.41 6.27 -34.67
N SER A 177 -28.92 6.60 -33.49
CA SER A 177 -30.22 7.27 -33.36
C SER A 177 -30.26 8.19 -32.14
N ALA A 178 -31.08 9.22 -32.22
CA ALA A 178 -31.29 10.20 -31.16
C ALA A 178 -32.71 10.77 -31.24
N ASP A 179 -33.38 10.94 -30.09
CA ASP A 179 -34.81 11.23 -30.02
C ASP A 179 -35.15 12.73 -29.90
N GLY A 180 -34.16 13.60 -29.70
CA GLY A 180 -34.36 15.03 -29.47
C GLY A 180 -34.67 15.42 -28.02
N GLN A 181 -34.84 14.44 -27.12
CA GLN A 181 -35.13 14.61 -25.69
C GLN A 181 -33.94 14.23 -24.80
N GLY A 182 -32.77 13.97 -25.40
CA GLY A 182 -31.55 13.61 -24.67
C GLY A 182 -31.25 12.12 -24.61
N LYS A 183 -32.05 11.26 -25.25
CA LYS A 183 -31.76 9.83 -25.34
C LYS A 183 -31.36 9.43 -26.75
N GLY A 184 -30.49 8.43 -26.85
CA GLY A 184 -30.04 7.89 -28.11
C GLY A 184 -29.55 6.46 -28.01
N GLN A 185 -29.23 5.90 -29.17
CA GLN A 185 -28.59 4.59 -29.31
C GLN A 185 -27.26 4.75 -30.01
N ALA A 186 -26.27 3.99 -29.57
CA ALA A 186 -24.98 3.91 -30.21
C ALA A 186 -24.58 2.45 -30.43
N VAL A 187 -23.96 2.17 -31.57
CA VAL A 187 -23.33 0.87 -31.82
C VAL A 187 -21.91 0.90 -31.31
N THR A 188 -21.50 -0.14 -30.58
CA THR A 188 -20.12 -0.27 -30.08
C THR A 188 -19.17 -0.64 -31.22
N LEU A 189 -17.95 -0.10 -31.19
CA LEU A 189 -16.92 -0.44 -32.18
C LEU A 189 -16.48 -1.91 -32.09
N HIS A 190 -16.62 -2.53 -30.92
CA HIS A 190 -16.40 -3.95 -30.72
C HIS A 190 -17.38 -4.78 -31.53
N HIS A 191 -18.69 -4.53 -31.38
CA HIS A 191 -19.70 -5.24 -32.12
C HIS A 191 -19.58 -5.02 -33.63
N ALA A 192 -19.35 -3.77 -34.06
CA ALA A 192 -19.13 -3.46 -35.47
C ALA A 192 -17.92 -4.23 -36.05
N HIS A 193 -16.86 -4.40 -35.28
CA HIS A 193 -15.71 -5.21 -35.71
C HIS A 193 -16.02 -6.70 -35.80
N GLU A 194 -16.75 -7.26 -34.82
CA GLU A 194 -17.12 -8.67 -34.85
C GLU A 194 -18.01 -9.01 -36.04
N GLN A 195 -18.96 -8.13 -36.36
CA GLN A 195 -19.92 -8.35 -37.44
C GLN A 195 -19.35 -8.00 -38.82
N ILE A 196 -18.41 -7.05 -38.89
CA ILE A 196 -17.81 -6.60 -40.15
C ILE A 196 -16.28 -6.50 -39.99
N PRO A 197 -15.57 -7.65 -39.90
CA PRO A 197 -14.13 -7.66 -39.71
C PRO A 197 -13.36 -6.94 -40.83
N GLU A 198 -13.94 -6.87 -42.04
CA GLU A 198 -13.37 -6.23 -43.24
C GLU A 198 -13.21 -4.72 -43.09
N MET A 199 -14.03 -4.07 -42.25
CA MET A 199 -13.84 -2.65 -41.90
C MET A 199 -12.53 -2.41 -41.15
N LYS A 200 -11.87 -3.47 -40.69
CA LYS A 200 -10.59 -3.42 -39.99
C LYS A 200 -10.64 -2.50 -38.77
N LEU A 201 -11.79 -2.31 -38.13
CA LEU A 201 -11.94 -1.38 -36.98
C LEU A 201 -10.98 -1.71 -35.84
N MET A 202 -10.70 -2.99 -35.55
CA MET A 202 -9.65 -3.34 -34.59
C MET A 202 -8.25 -2.95 -35.06
N ALA A 203 -7.94 -3.01 -36.37
CA ALA A 203 -6.67 -2.53 -36.91
C ALA A 203 -6.60 -0.99 -37.05
N LEU A 204 -7.73 -0.31 -37.27
CA LEU A 204 -7.84 1.16 -37.22
C LEU A 204 -7.75 1.67 -35.78
N SER A 205 -8.25 0.89 -34.81
CA SER A 205 -8.07 1.16 -33.38
C SER A 205 -6.67 0.79 -32.86
N ALA A 206 -6.03 -0.18 -33.50
CA ALA A 206 -4.62 -0.51 -33.32
C ALA A 206 -3.83 0.14 -34.46
N TRP A 207 -3.84 1.47 -34.51
CA TRP A 207 -3.25 2.31 -35.57
C TRP A 207 -2.12 1.58 -36.31
N ARG A 208 -2.31 1.30 -37.61
CA ARG A 208 -1.22 0.86 -38.48
C ARG A 208 -0.87 1.91 -39.52
N VAL A 209 0.41 2.24 -39.48
CA VAL A 209 1.28 2.87 -40.48
C VAL A 209 1.69 1.77 -41.48
N GLU A 210 0.84 1.37 -42.42
CA GLU A 210 1.25 0.29 -43.34
C GLU A 210 2.30 0.69 -44.40
N ASP A 211 2.90 1.89 -44.30
CA ASP A 211 4.14 2.22 -45.00
C ASP A 211 5.32 2.38 -44.01
N ALA A 212 5.92 1.22 -43.71
CA ALA A 212 7.27 0.98 -43.19
C ALA A 212 7.57 1.12 -41.67
N ASP A 213 8.13 0.01 -41.17
CA ASP A 213 9.01 -0.17 -39.99
C ASP A 213 8.42 -0.22 -38.59
N ASP A 214 9.24 -0.82 -37.71
CA ASP A 214 9.22 -1.19 -36.27
C ASP A 214 8.44 -0.29 -35.27
N THR A 215 7.80 0.75 -35.78
CA THR A 215 6.86 1.68 -35.16
C THR A 215 5.52 1.06 -34.74
N ALA A 216 5.19 -0.16 -35.18
CA ALA A 216 3.96 -0.85 -34.77
C ALA A 216 3.90 -1.20 -33.27
N LEU A 217 5.03 -1.11 -32.56
CA LEU A 217 5.11 -1.23 -31.09
C LEU A 217 4.56 0.00 -30.35
N SER A 218 4.38 1.14 -31.02
CA SER A 218 3.75 2.34 -30.45
C SER A 218 2.21 2.27 -30.37
N ALA A 219 1.59 1.17 -30.81
CA ALA A 219 0.13 1.00 -30.88
C ALA A 219 -0.53 0.62 -29.53
N TRP A 220 0.22 0.61 -28.45
CA TRP A 220 -0.26 0.33 -27.10
C TRP A 220 -0.55 1.59 -26.29
N GLY A 221 -1.42 2.45 -26.83
CA GLY A 221 -2.16 3.48 -26.09
C GLY A 221 -1.36 4.56 -25.33
N TRP A 222 -0.04 4.40 -25.16
CA TRP A 222 0.82 5.22 -24.36
C TRP A 222 1.78 5.94 -25.32
N THR A 223 1.56 7.24 -25.45
CA THR A 223 2.55 8.16 -26.01
C THR A 223 3.00 9.04 -24.87
N LEU A 224 4.30 9.29 -24.74
CA LEU A 224 4.80 10.11 -23.64
C LEU A 224 4.16 11.51 -23.64
N SER A 225 3.79 12.07 -24.80
CA SER A 225 3.06 13.35 -24.89
C SER A 225 1.66 13.37 -24.25
N ALA A 226 1.05 12.21 -23.99
CA ALA A 226 -0.29 12.08 -23.40
C ALA A 226 -0.25 11.60 -21.93
N ASP A 227 0.93 11.26 -21.40
CA ASP A 227 1.12 10.94 -19.99
C ASP A 227 1.13 12.26 -19.17
N GLY A 228 0.22 12.39 -18.20
CA GLY A 228 0.13 13.56 -17.33
C GLY A 228 1.40 13.84 -16.51
N GLU A 229 2.25 12.82 -16.32
CA GLU A 229 3.54 12.93 -15.64
C GLU A 229 4.70 13.24 -16.60
N ALA A 230 4.50 13.22 -17.92
CA ALA A 230 5.56 13.44 -18.88
C ALA A 230 6.24 14.81 -18.75
N GLY A 231 5.44 15.87 -18.62
CA GLY A 231 5.93 17.22 -18.38
C GLY A 231 6.54 17.38 -16.98
N ARG A 232 6.03 16.67 -15.97
CA ARG A 232 6.42 16.89 -14.56
C ARG A 232 7.64 16.09 -14.14
N HIS A 233 7.80 14.89 -14.69
CA HIS A 233 8.82 13.93 -14.26
C HIS A 233 9.73 13.48 -15.41
N TRP A 234 9.19 12.89 -16.48
CA TRP A 234 10.01 12.23 -17.49
C TRP A 234 10.90 13.20 -18.30
N LEU A 235 10.32 14.30 -18.80
CA LEU A 235 11.03 15.31 -19.60
C LEU A 235 12.14 16.03 -18.81
N PRO A 236 11.91 16.49 -17.56
CA PRO A 236 12.97 17.07 -16.73
C PRO A 236 14.10 16.08 -16.44
N ARG A 237 13.75 14.85 -16.03
CA ARG A 237 14.74 13.86 -15.61
C ARG A 237 15.61 13.38 -16.77
N ALA A 238 15.03 13.18 -17.94
CA ALA A 238 15.76 12.84 -19.16
C ALA A 238 16.78 13.90 -19.57
N ARG A 239 16.47 15.17 -19.30
CA ARG A 239 17.37 16.30 -19.50
C ARG A 239 18.39 16.45 -18.37
N GLY A 240 18.32 15.65 -17.31
CA GLY A 240 19.23 15.76 -16.15
C GLY A 240 18.96 16.99 -15.29
N VAL A 241 17.72 17.50 -15.33
CA VAL A 241 17.24 18.65 -14.57
C VAL A 241 16.14 18.22 -13.59
N ALA A 242 15.82 19.07 -12.61
CA ALA A 242 14.90 18.71 -11.54
C ALA A 242 13.42 18.98 -11.88
N VAL A 243 13.17 20.02 -12.68
CA VAL A 243 11.85 20.54 -13.05
C VAL A 243 11.83 20.98 -14.50
N ASP A 244 10.66 21.01 -15.15
CA ASP A 244 10.58 21.24 -16.61
C ASP A 244 10.86 22.68 -17.02
N THR A 245 10.54 23.61 -16.12
CA THR A 245 10.84 25.05 -16.26
C THR A 245 12.33 25.32 -16.31
N GLU A 246 13.16 24.36 -15.91
CA GLU A 246 14.60 24.45 -16.05
C GLU A 246 15.01 24.23 -17.51
N GLY A 247 15.53 25.28 -18.14
CA GLY A 247 16.09 25.21 -19.48
C GLY A 247 17.35 24.33 -19.55
N GLY A 248 17.49 23.58 -20.63
CA GLY A 248 18.71 22.83 -20.93
C GLY A 248 18.65 21.32 -20.94
N ALA A 249 19.69 20.70 -21.52
CA ALA A 249 19.94 19.26 -21.54
C ALA A 249 21.34 18.97 -20.96
N ARG A 250 21.37 18.47 -19.72
CA ARG A 250 22.55 18.27 -18.88
C ARG A 250 22.90 16.80 -18.64
N PHE A 251 21.96 15.89 -18.92
CA PHE A 251 22.23 14.46 -18.80
C PHE A 251 23.27 14.03 -19.83
N ARG A 252 24.45 13.63 -19.36
CA ARG A 252 25.54 13.09 -20.16
C ARG A 252 26.19 11.94 -19.39
N GLY A 253 26.36 10.77 -20.03
CA GLY A 253 27.05 9.62 -19.43
C GLY A 253 26.17 8.42 -19.10
N ARG A 254 26.63 7.56 -18.17
CA ARG A 254 25.99 6.30 -17.75
C ARG A 254 25.80 5.29 -18.89
N ALA A 255 26.73 5.30 -19.85
CA ALA A 255 26.63 4.51 -21.07
C ALA A 255 26.52 2.99 -20.81
N THR A 256 27.21 2.47 -19.79
CA THR A 256 27.13 1.04 -19.43
C THR A 256 25.75 0.66 -18.91
N ALA A 257 25.21 1.43 -17.95
CA ALA A 257 23.87 1.19 -17.41
C ALA A 257 22.78 1.36 -18.49
N LEU A 258 22.90 2.39 -19.33
CA LEU A 258 21.97 2.60 -20.44
C LEU A 258 22.04 1.48 -21.47
N ARG A 259 23.24 1.00 -21.85
CA ARG A 259 23.38 -0.14 -22.77
C ARG A 259 22.71 -1.39 -22.21
N GLN A 260 22.98 -1.75 -20.96
CA GLN A 260 22.35 -2.92 -20.34
C GLN A 260 20.83 -2.79 -20.23
N LEU A 261 20.31 -1.59 -19.92
CA LEU A 261 18.86 -1.33 -19.93
C LEU A 261 18.25 -1.51 -21.32
N VAL A 262 18.91 -0.98 -22.36
CA VAL A 262 18.48 -1.14 -23.75
C VAL A 262 18.54 -2.62 -24.14
N ASP A 263 19.63 -3.31 -23.86
CA ASP A 263 19.80 -4.74 -24.16
C ASP A 263 18.77 -5.61 -23.43
N TRP A 264 18.44 -5.29 -22.18
CA TRP A 264 17.39 -5.98 -21.42
C TRP A 264 16.00 -5.77 -22.02
N ILE A 265 15.69 -4.52 -22.36
CA ILE A 265 14.42 -4.15 -22.97
C ILE A 265 14.31 -4.83 -24.35
N ASP A 266 15.34 -4.74 -25.18
CA ASP A 266 15.45 -5.26 -26.56
C ASP A 266 15.77 -6.75 -26.67
N GLY A 267 16.02 -7.41 -25.54
CA GLY A 267 16.43 -8.81 -25.49
C GLY A 267 15.43 -9.76 -26.16
N PRO A 268 15.88 -10.61 -27.11
CA PRO A 268 15.00 -11.53 -27.84
C PRO A 268 14.49 -12.68 -26.97
N THR A 269 15.17 -12.98 -25.86
CA THR A 269 14.85 -14.09 -24.97
C THR A 269 13.79 -13.68 -23.95
N PRO A 270 12.65 -14.40 -23.85
CA PRO A 270 11.67 -14.17 -22.78
C PRO A 270 12.32 -14.27 -21.40
N THR A 271 12.04 -13.30 -20.53
CA THR A 271 12.49 -13.30 -19.12
C THR A 271 11.29 -13.21 -18.21
N GLY A 272 11.31 -14.02 -17.15
CA GLY A 272 10.32 -13.99 -16.06
C GLY A 272 10.73 -13.12 -14.88
N ARG A 273 11.86 -12.40 -15.00
CA ARG A 273 12.49 -11.63 -13.92
C ARG A 273 12.35 -10.13 -14.18
N PRO A 274 12.26 -9.29 -13.15
CA PRO A 274 12.36 -7.85 -13.30
C PRO A 274 13.83 -7.38 -13.25
N LEU A 275 14.12 -6.25 -13.89
CA LEU A 275 15.39 -5.53 -13.79
C LEU A 275 15.25 -4.33 -12.86
N ILE A 276 16.08 -4.28 -11.82
CA ILE A 276 16.04 -3.23 -10.80
C ILE A 276 17.22 -2.28 -11.00
N VAL A 277 16.94 -0.99 -11.12
CA VAL A 277 17.92 0.09 -11.12
C VAL A 277 17.93 0.72 -9.73
N THR A 278 19.03 0.52 -9.00
CA THR A 278 19.21 1.05 -7.64
C THR A 278 20.46 1.91 -7.50
N GLY A 279 20.65 2.44 -6.30
CA GLY A 279 21.81 3.22 -5.91
C GLY A 279 21.45 4.33 -4.95
N SER A 280 22.48 4.97 -4.40
CA SER A 280 22.39 6.02 -3.40
C SER A 280 21.54 7.18 -3.91
N PRO A 281 20.87 7.89 -3.00
CA PRO A 281 20.03 8.99 -3.44
C PRO A 281 20.92 10.06 -4.14
N GLY A 282 20.42 10.61 -5.25
CA GLY A 282 21.14 11.58 -6.07
C GLY A 282 22.09 10.99 -7.13
N VAL A 283 22.24 9.67 -7.20
CA VAL A 283 23.15 9.00 -8.15
C VAL A 283 22.70 9.05 -9.63
N GLY A 284 21.43 9.38 -9.87
CA GLY A 284 20.87 9.56 -11.22
C GLY A 284 19.88 8.50 -11.73
N LYS A 285 19.30 7.66 -10.85
CA LYS A 285 18.31 6.61 -11.21
C LYS A 285 17.21 7.10 -12.16
N SER A 286 16.43 8.09 -11.73
CA SER A 286 15.34 8.68 -12.51
C SER A 286 15.81 9.32 -13.81
N ALA A 287 17.06 9.80 -13.87
CA ALA A 287 17.62 10.39 -15.08
C ALA A 287 17.98 9.32 -16.12
N VAL A 288 18.53 8.18 -15.67
CA VAL A 288 18.78 7.01 -16.52
C VAL A 288 17.46 6.45 -17.05
N LEU A 289 16.46 6.24 -16.19
CA LEU A 289 15.15 5.75 -16.62
C LEU A 289 14.41 6.76 -17.50
N GLY A 290 14.41 8.04 -17.13
CA GLY A 290 13.82 9.11 -17.95
C GLY A 290 14.47 9.19 -19.33
N ARG A 291 15.79 8.97 -19.44
CA ARG A 291 16.48 8.89 -20.73
C ARG A 291 15.96 7.75 -21.59
N ILE A 292 15.78 6.56 -21.02
CA ILE A 292 15.22 5.40 -21.74
C ILE A 292 13.80 5.72 -22.21
N VAL A 293 12.94 6.19 -21.32
CA VAL A 293 11.52 6.50 -21.60
C VAL A 293 11.36 7.58 -22.66
N THR A 294 12.14 8.68 -22.59
CA THR A 294 12.04 9.80 -23.55
C THR A 294 12.65 9.53 -24.90
N THR A 295 13.73 8.74 -24.98
CA THR A 295 14.39 8.45 -26.27
C THR A 295 13.73 7.32 -27.06
N ALA A 296 12.88 6.54 -26.40
CA ALA A 296 11.93 5.63 -27.04
C ALA A 296 10.82 6.39 -27.78
N ASP A 297 10.43 7.59 -27.30
CA ASP A 297 9.46 8.44 -28.01
C ASP A 297 10.10 9.17 -29.20
N ARG A 298 9.58 8.92 -30.41
CA ARG A 298 10.14 9.48 -31.66
C ARG A 298 10.11 11.01 -31.72
N LYS A 299 9.06 11.66 -31.19
CA LYS A 299 8.91 13.11 -31.25
C LYS A 299 9.93 13.78 -30.33
N ILE A 300 10.06 13.28 -29.10
CA ILE A 300 11.02 13.83 -28.14
C ILE A 300 12.45 13.53 -28.58
N ARG A 301 12.70 12.33 -29.10
CA ARG A 301 14.00 11.95 -29.69
C ARG A 301 14.43 12.91 -30.80
N ALA A 302 13.51 13.36 -31.66
CA ALA A 302 13.80 14.31 -32.74
C ALA A 302 14.11 15.73 -32.25
N CYS A 303 13.62 16.10 -31.06
CA CYS A 303 13.86 17.40 -30.43
C CYS A 303 15.20 17.45 -29.65
N LEU A 304 15.92 16.34 -29.53
CA LEU A 304 17.20 16.31 -28.82
C LEU A 304 18.29 17.08 -29.60
N PRO A 305 19.21 17.77 -28.91
CA PRO A 305 20.31 18.49 -29.55
C PRO A 305 21.16 17.61 -30.47
N ALA A 306 21.69 18.19 -31.55
CA ALA A 306 22.53 17.47 -32.51
C ALA A 306 23.85 16.95 -31.90
N ASP A 307 24.32 17.55 -30.81
CA ASP A 307 25.53 17.14 -30.07
C ASP A 307 25.24 16.13 -28.94
N ASP A 308 24.03 15.59 -28.85
CA ASP A 308 23.65 14.59 -27.86
C ASP A 308 24.15 13.18 -28.21
N VAL A 309 25.28 12.81 -27.60
CA VAL A 309 26.00 11.53 -27.76
C VAL A 309 25.59 10.44 -26.75
N ALA A 310 24.64 10.70 -25.84
CA ALA A 310 24.25 9.71 -24.84
C ALA A 310 23.43 8.57 -25.47
N VAL A 311 23.62 7.34 -24.97
CA VAL A 311 22.90 6.13 -25.41
C VAL A 311 21.39 6.40 -25.40
N ARG A 312 20.72 5.93 -26.46
CA ARG A 312 19.29 6.13 -26.71
C ARG A 312 18.61 4.77 -26.74
N ALA A 313 17.42 4.67 -26.20
CA ALA A 313 16.57 3.50 -26.35
C ALA A 313 16.18 3.31 -27.82
N THR A 314 15.85 2.08 -28.18
CA THR A 314 15.26 1.78 -29.49
C THR A 314 13.92 2.52 -29.60
N PRO A 315 13.60 3.19 -30.72
CA PRO A 315 12.30 3.82 -30.88
C PRO A 315 11.16 2.85 -30.59
N ASP A 316 10.16 3.31 -29.85
CA ASP A 316 8.97 2.54 -29.48
C ASP A 316 9.24 1.31 -28.60
N SER A 317 10.43 1.22 -28.00
CA SER A 317 10.82 0.09 -27.14
C SER A 317 10.20 0.12 -25.74
N VAL A 318 9.56 1.23 -25.34
CA VAL A 318 8.89 1.40 -24.04
C VAL A 318 7.39 1.50 -24.26
N SER A 319 6.65 0.59 -23.63
CA SER A 319 5.20 0.45 -23.82
C SER A 319 4.38 1.16 -22.75
N CYS A 320 4.94 1.32 -21.56
CA CYS A 320 4.30 2.00 -20.45
C CYS A 320 5.38 2.52 -19.50
N ALA A 321 5.25 3.77 -19.06
CA ALA A 321 6.09 4.33 -18.02
C ALA A 321 5.23 4.85 -16.88
N VAL A 322 5.54 4.46 -15.64
CA VAL A 322 4.80 4.84 -14.44
C VAL A 322 5.75 5.50 -13.44
N HIS A 323 5.45 6.75 -13.08
CA HIS A 323 6.06 7.38 -11.92
C HIS A 323 5.23 7.00 -10.68
N ALA A 324 5.76 6.12 -9.83
CA ALA A 324 5.02 5.52 -8.70
C ALA A 324 4.83 6.48 -7.51
N LYS A 325 5.52 7.61 -7.53
CA LYS A 325 5.59 8.54 -6.41
C LYS A 325 4.21 9.05 -5.99
N GLY A 326 3.88 8.84 -4.72
CA GLY A 326 2.60 9.26 -4.12
C GLY A 326 1.38 8.50 -4.65
N LYS A 327 1.57 7.46 -5.49
CA LYS A 327 0.49 6.64 -6.02
C LYS A 327 0.24 5.41 -5.15
N THR A 328 -1.01 5.00 -5.11
CA THR A 328 -1.46 3.70 -4.60
C THR A 328 -1.20 2.60 -5.63
N ALA A 329 -1.22 1.34 -5.19
CA ALA A 329 -1.12 0.19 -6.07
C ALA A 329 -2.26 0.16 -7.10
N LEU A 330 -3.47 0.58 -6.73
CA LEU A 330 -4.62 0.60 -7.63
C LEU A 330 -4.45 1.63 -8.76
N GLU A 331 -3.90 2.80 -8.45
CA GLU A 331 -3.61 3.83 -9.46
C GLU A 331 -2.53 3.36 -10.44
N VAL A 332 -1.47 2.72 -9.93
CA VAL A 332 -0.44 2.09 -10.78
C VAL A 332 -1.04 1.01 -11.66
N ALA A 333 -1.91 0.15 -11.10
CA ALA A 333 -2.56 -0.91 -11.85
C ALA A 333 -3.48 -0.36 -12.95
N ALA A 334 -4.24 0.70 -12.66
CA ALA A 334 -5.10 1.37 -13.63
C ALA A 334 -4.30 2.02 -14.78
N GLU A 335 -3.12 2.58 -14.51
CA GLU A 335 -2.25 3.12 -15.56
C GLU A 335 -1.73 2.03 -16.49
N ILE A 336 -1.32 0.89 -15.93
CA ILE A 336 -0.88 -0.26 -16.72
C ILE A 336 -2.04 -0.83 -17.53
N ALA A 337 -3.24 -0.97 -16.93
CA ALA A 337 -4.43 -1.43 -17.63
C ALA A 337 -4.77 -0.57 -18.86
N ARG A 338 -4.69 0.76 -18.72
CA ARG A 338 -4.89 1.71 -19.83
C ARG A 338 -3.85 1.54 -20.94
N ALA A 339 -2.58 1.32 -20.59
CA ALA A 339 -1.51 1.09 -21.55
C ALA A 339 -1.69 -0.23 -22.32
N VAL A 340 -2.05 -1.31 -21.61
CA VAL A 340 -2.31 -2.64 -22.22
C VAL A 340 -3.66 -2.70 -22.95
N ALA A 341 -4.55 -1.73 -22.68
CA ALA A 341 -5.92 -1.66 -23.17
C ALA A 341 -6.78 -2.86 -22.70
N VAL A 342 -6.77 -3.10 -21.40
CA VAL A 342 -7.66 -4.03 -20.68
C VAL A 342 -8.60 -3.27 -19.74
N ASP A 343 -9.60 -3.96 -19.18
CA ASP A 343 -10.52 -3.37 -18.22
C ASP A 343 -9.78 -2.79 -16.99
N LEU A 344 -10.33 -1.71 -16.43
CA LEU A 344 -9.76 -1.10 -15.24
C LEU A 344 -9.95 -2.02 -14.01
N PRO A 345 -8.89 -2.31 -13.25
CA PRO A 345 -8.97 -3.16 -12.08
C PRO A 345 -9.80 -2.51 -10.95
N GLY A 346 -10.55 -3.32 -10.19
CA GLY A 346 -11.19 -2.89 -8.93
C GLY A 346 -10.23 -2.97 -7.75
N THR A 347 -9.29 -3.91 -7.81
CA THR A 347 -8.16 -4.09 -6.90
C THR A 347 -6.87 -4.36 -7.70
N PRO A 348 -5.67 -4.06 -7.17
CA PRO A 348 -4.41 -4.24 -7.91
C PRO A 348 -4.21 -5.64 -8.52
N ALA A 349 -4.67 -6.68 -7.82
CA ALA A 349 -4.56 -8.07 -8.23
C ALA A 349 -5.41 -8.42 -9.48
N ASP A 350 -6.47 -7.66 -9.78
CA ASP A 350 -7.35 -7.90 -10.93
C ASP A 350 -6.66 -7.65 -12.28
N LEU A 351 -5.55 -6.90 -12.29
CA LEU A 351 -4.84 -6.53 -13.49
C LEU A 351 -4.19 -7.73 -14.21
N ILE A 352 -3.54 -8.61 -13.45
CA ILE A 352 -2.65 -9.63 -14.03
C ILE A 352 -3.41 -10.68 -14.85
N PRO A 353 -4.56 -11.20 -14.39
CA PRO A 353 -5.36 -12.13 -15.20
C PRO A 353 -5.77 -11.55 -16.57
N THR A 354 -6.22 -10.28 -16.60
CA THR A 354 -6.70 -9.63 -17.83
C THR A 354 -5.56 -9.30 -18.79
N VAL A 355 -4.42 -8.80 -18.27
CA VAL A 355 -3.20 -8.58 -19.05
C VAL A 355 -2.68 -9.90 -19.63
N ARG A 356 -2.62 -10.97 -18.82
CA ARG A 356 -2.15 -12.28 -19.26
C ARG A 356 -3.00 -12.84 -20.40
N GLU A 357 -4.32 -12.85 -20.24
CA GLU A 357 -5.24 -13.32 -21.27
C GLU A 357 -5.06 -12.53 -22.58
N ARG A 358 -4.92 -11.21 -22.48
CA ARG A 358 -4.72 -10.34 -23.64
C ARG A 358 -3.42 -10.65 -24.39
N MET A 359 -2.33 -10.83 -23.64
CA MET A 359 -0.99 -11.11 -24.20
C MET A 359 -0.88 -12.55 -24.72
N GLU A 360 -1.57 -13.51 -24.12
CA GLU A 360 -1.62 -14.89 -24.61
C GLU A 360 -2.31 -14.98 -25.98
N ARG A 361 -3.44 -14.29 -26.14
CA ARG A 361 -4.16 -14.24 -27.43
C ARG A 361 -3.36 -13.52 -28.54
N ARG A 362 -2.49 -12.58 -28.17
CA ARG A 362 -1.69 -11.82 -29.14
C ARG A 362 -0.34 -11.43 -28.52
N PRO A 363 0.66 -12.33 -28.56
CA PRO A 363 1.98 -12.08 -28.02
C PRO A 363 2.60 -10.86 -28.66
N ALA A 364 3.09 -9.94 -27.83
CA ALA A 364 3.73 -8.72 -28.26
C ALA A 364 4.62 -8.20 -27.12
N ARG A 365 5.60 -7.38 -27.49
CA ARG A 365 6.66 -6.95 -26.59
C ARG A 365 6.22 -5.77 -25.72
N PHE A 366 6.11 -5.99 -24.39
CA PHE A 366 5.66 -5.01 -23.38
C PHE A 366 6.73 -4.65 -22.41
N ALA A 367 7.33 -3.47 -22.59
CA ALA A 367 8.27 -2.92 -21.64
C ALA A 367 7.58 -1.91 -20.72
N LEU A 368 7.45 -2.29 -19.45
CA LEU A 368 7.01 -1.44 -18.36
C LEU A 368 8.24 -0.85 -17.65
N VAL A 369 8.29 0.48 -17.53
CA VAL A 369 9.29 1.19 -16.73
C VAL A 369 8.59 1.86 -15.55
N VAL A 370 8.91 1.46 -14.33
CA VAL A 370 8.42 2.10 -13.10
C VAL A 370 9.56 2.86 -12.43
N ASP A 371 9.36 4.12 -12.07
CA ASP A 371 10.35 4.90 -11.32
C ASP A 371 9.81 5.36 -9.96
N ALA A 372 10.74 5.57 -9.02
CA ALA A 372 10.47 6.02 -7.65
C ALA A 372 9.51 5.10 -6.87
N LEU A 373 9.65 3.77 -7.00
CA LEU A 373 8.83 2.80 -6.27
C LEU A 373 8.93 2.97 -4.75
N ASP A 374 10.11 3.36 -4.24
CA ASP A 374 10.33 3.66 -2.81
C ASP A 374 9.57 4.90 -2.31
N GLU A 375 9.01 5.70 -3.22
CA GLU A 375 8.26 6.91 -2.89
C GLU A 375 6.75 6.78 -3.17
N ALA A 376 6.22 5.55 -3.26
CA ALA A 376 4.78 5.29 -3.35
C ALA A 376 4.00 5.94 -2.18
N ALA A 377 2.66 5.95 -2.25
CA ALA A 377 1.80 6.65 -1.28
C ALA A 377 2.16 6.32 0.19
N ASP A 378 2.54 5.06 0.46
CA ASP A 378 3.22 4.63 1.66
C ASP A 378 4.03 3.33 1.40
N PRO A 379 4.92 2.91 2.32
CA PRO A 379 5.72 1.69 2.17
C PRO A 379 4.91 0.39 2.00
N GLY A 380 3.67 0.34 2.50
CA GLY A 380 2.75 -0.78 2.26
C GLY A 380 2.28 -0.81 0.80
N GLN A 381 1.93 0.35 0.25
CA GLN A 381 1.58 0.47 -1.18
C GLN A 381 2.76 0.13 -2.09
N ALA A 382 3.99 0.50 -1.73
CA ALA A 382 5.19 0.11 -2.48
C ALA A 382 5.33 -1.42 -2.58
N ARG A 383 5.12 -2.14 -1.47
CA ARG A 383 5.15 -3.62 -1.44
C ARG A 383 3.98 -4.21 -2.21
N GLN A 384 2.78 -3.65 -2.07
CA GLN A 384 1.62 -4.10 -2.84
C GLN A 384 1.83 -3.93 -4.36
N ILE A 385 2.47 -2.84 -4.80
CA ILE A 385 2.87 -2.68 -6.22
C ILE A 385 3.84 -3.80 -6.64
N VAL A 386 4.79 -4.19 -5.79
CA VAL A 386 5.70 -5.31 -6.09
C VAL A 386 4.94 -6.63 -6.20
N ASP A 387 4.16 -6.94 -5.17
CA ASP A 387 3.58 -8.26 -4.94
C ASP A 387 2.39 -8.55 -5.85
N ASP A 388 1.51 -7.56 -6.09
CA ASP A 388 0.29 -7.74 -6.87
C ASP A 388 0.48 -7.39 -8.36
N ILE A 389 1.49 -6.58 -8.70
CA ILE A 389 1.65 -6.02 -10.05
C ILE A 389 2.99 -6.41 -10.68
N LEU A 390 4.11 -5.92 -10.16
CA LEU A 390 5.39 -5.97 -10.87
C LEU A 390 5.96 -7.37 -10.96
N GLN A 391 5.95 -8.12 -9.86
CA GLN A 391 6.48 -9.48 -9.82
C GLN A 391 5.58 -10.46 -10.59
N PRO A 392 4.24 -10.45 -10.43
CA PRO A 392 3.37 -11.29 -11.25
C PRO A 392 3.42 -10.92 -12.74
N LEU A 393 3.51 -9.64 -13.10
CA LEU A 393 3.63 -9.22 -14.50
C LEU A 393 4.93 -9.76 -15.13
N ALA A 394 6.05 -9.69 -14.42
CA ALA A 394 7.30 -10.27 -14.89
C ALA A 394 7.19 -11.80 -15.00
N ARG A 395 6.73 -12.47 -13.95
CA ARG A 395 6.69 -13.94 -13.85
C ARG A 395 5.68 -14.58 -14.80
N ASP A 396 4.44 -14.06 -14.81
CA ASP A 396 3.29 -14.71 -15.45
C ASP A 396 3.09 -14.20 -16.88
N CYS A 397 3.49 -12.95 -17.18
CA CYS A 397 3.37 -12.37 -18.53
C CYS A 397 4.71 -12.29 -19.30
N GLY A 398 5.85 -12.50 -18.63
CA GLY A 398 7.19 -12.38 -19.24
C GLY A 398 7.42 -13.33 -20.43
N ARG A 399 6.86 -14.55 -20.35
CA ARG A 399 6.91 -15.53 -21.44
C ARG A 399 6.16 -15.10 -22.71
N TYR A 400 5.19 -14.20 -22.56
CA TYR A 400 4.38 -13.66 -23.66
C TYR A 400 4.92 -12.32 -24.19
N GLY A 401 6.05 -11.83 -23.65
CA GLY A 401 6.74 -10.63 -24.13
C GLY A 401 6.81 -9.48 -23.13
N ALA A 402 6.32 -9.64 -21.89
CA ALA A 402 6.45 -8.61 -20.86
C ALA A 402 7.90 -8.47 -20.34
N ARG A 403 8.29 -7.24 -20.04
CA ARG A 403 9.59 -6.82 -19.49
C ARG A 403 9.32 -5.74 -18.45
N VAL A 404 9.85 -5.93 -17.25
CA VAL A 404 9.63 -4.98 -16.14
C VAL A 404 10.98 -4.40 -15.74
N VAL A 405 11.05 -3.07 -15.72
CA VAL A 405 12.20 -2.28 -15.26
C VAL A 405 11.74 -1.40 -14.12
N VAL A 406 12.46 -1.41 -12.99
CA VAL A 406 12.05 -0.70 -11.77
C VAL A 406 13.19 0.17 -11.24
N GLY A 407 12.96 1.46 -11.07
CA GLY A 407 13.81 2.39 -10.35
C GLY A 407 13.40 2.49 -8.89
N THR A 408 14.30 2.15 -7.97
CA THR A 408 14.01 2.21 -6.53
C THR A 408 15.27 2.39 -5.68
N ARG A 409 15.12 2.94 -4.48
CA ARG A 409 16.17 2.88 -3.44
C ARG A 409 16.28 1.49 -2.85
N ARG A 410 17.43 1.18 -2.26
CA ARG A 410 17.66 -0.10 -1.57
C ARG A 410 16.69 -0.31 -0.40
N SER A 411 16.29 0.76 0.28
CA SER A 411 15.44 0.70 1.47
C SER A 411 14.43 1.84 1.53
N ASP A 412 13.29 1.55 2.15
CA ASP A 412 12.24 2.48 2.58
C ASP A 412 12.03 2.40 4.11
N ASP A 413 10.99 3.08 4.64
CA ASP A 413 10.71 3.12 6.09
C ASP A 413 10.36 1.76 6.72
N ARG A 414 10.17 0.70 5.90
CA ARG A 414 9.90 -0.67 6.34
C ARG A 414 11.04 -1.64 5.99
N GLY A 415 12.22 -1.13 5.66
CA GLY A 415 13.43 -1.92 5.43
C GLY A 415 13.80 -2.05 3.95
N ASN A 416 14.48 -3.14 3.58
CA ASN A 416 14.98 -3.33 2.22
C ASN A 416 13.82 -3.63 1.25
N LEU A 417 13.69 -2.80 0.20
CA LEU A 417 12.60 -2.90 -0.76
C LEU A 417 12.95 -3.84 -1.93
N ILE A 418 14.25 -3.99 -2.23
CA ILE A 418 14.73 -4.89 -3.28
C ILE A 418 14.48 -6.36 -2.89
N THR A 419 14.59 -6.68 -1.60
CA THR A 419 14.31 -8.04 -1.10
C THR A 419 12.87 -8.49 -1.33
N CYS A 420 11.92 -7.57 -1.49
CA CYS A 420 10.53 -7.89 -1.82
C CYS A 420 10.39 -8.56 -3.19
N PHE A 421 11.30 -8.31 -4.13
CA PHE A 421 11.27 -8.95 -5.44
C PHE A 421 11.81 -10.40 -5.44
N GLY A 422 12.35 -10.88 -4.31
CA GLY A 422 12.94 -12.22 -4.18
C GLY A 422 14.38 -12.32 -4.73
N ALA A 423 14.88 -13.56 -4.84
CA ALA A 423 16.25 -13.83 -5.30
C ALA A 423 16.43 -13.72 -6.83
N ASP A 424 15.33 -13.74 -7.58
CA ASP A 424 15.33 -13.89 -9.04
C ASP A 424 15.14 -12.53 -9.74
N VAL A 425 16.08 -11.62 -9.49
CA VAL A 425 16.12 -10.26 -10.06
C VAL A 425 17.46 -9.95 -10.70
N GLU A 426 17.45 -9.11 -11.74
CA GLU A 426 18.68 -8.51 -12.25
C GLU A 426 18.85 -7.12 -11.64
N LEU A 427 20.07 -6.75 -11.24
CA LEU A 427 20.35 -5.52 -10.51
C LEU A 427 21.41 -4.67 -11.20
N ILE A 428 21.04 -3.43 -11.55
CA ILE A 428 21.96 -2.36 -11.92
C ILE A 428 22.09 -1.43 -10.72
N ASP A 429 23.18 -1.55 -9.97
CA ASP A 429 23.49 -0.64 -8.86
C ASP A 429 24.40 0.50 -9.32
N LEU A 430 23.84 1.69 -9.48
CA LEU A 430 24.56 2.85 -10.01
C LEU A 430 25.68 3.38 -9.09
N ASP A 431 25.78 2.86 -7.86
CA ASP A 431 26.88 3.14 -6.94
C ASP A 431 28.14 2.31 -7.24
N THR A 432 28.04 1.23 -8.01
CA THR A 432 29.21 0.38 -8.29
C THR A 432 30.12 0.99 -9.37
N PRO A 433 31.44 0.74 -9.31
CA PRO A 433 32.39 1.25 -10.29
C PRO A 433 32.09 0.84 -11.74
N GLU A 434 31.41 -0.29 -11.97
CA GLU A 434 31.03 -0.75 -13.32
C GLU A 434 30.11 0.22 -14.05
N TYR A 435 29.22 0.90 -13.31
CA TYR A 435 28.22 1.81 -13.87
C TYR A 435 28.59 3.29 -13.70
N PHE A 436 29.80 3.58 -13.22
CA PHE A 436 30.28 4.94 -12.97
C PHE A 436 31.64 5.20 -13.65
N ALA A 437 31.67 6.18 -14.57
CA ALA A 437 32.90 6.73 -15.10
C ALA A 437 33.09 8.18 -14.62
N GLU A 438 34.30 8.54 -14.20
CA GLU A 438 34.60 9.92 -13.75
C GLU A 438 34.29 10.96 -14.84
N SER A 439 34.48 10.60 -16.11
CA SER A 439 34.12 11.42 -17.27
C SER A 439 32.63 11.80 -17.31
N ASP A 440 31.73 10.95 -16.80
CA ASP A 440 30.30 11.24 -16.75
C ASP A 440 30.01 12.42 -15.81
N LEU A 441 30.68 12.43 -14.65
CA LEU A 441 30.55 13.48 -13.67
C LEU A 441 31.15 14.81 -14.16
N VAL A 442 32.28 14.75 -14.88
CA VAL A 442 32.89 15.93 -15.54
C VAL A 442 31.94 16.52 -16.57
N ASN A 443 31.35 15.68 -17.43
CA ASN A 443 30.42 16.13 -18.47
C ASN A 443 29.17 16.77 -17.85
N TYR A 444 28.63 16.17 -16.78
CA TYR A 444 27.49 16.71 -16.04
C TYR A 444 27.81 18.05 -15.36
N ALA A 445 28.96 18.15 -14.68
CA ALA A 445 29.41 19.40 -14.06
C ALA A 445 29.63 20.51 -15.11
N GLN A 446 30.24 20.17 -16.25
CA GLN A 446 30.48 21.11 -17.34
C GLN A 446 29.17 21.60 -17.96
N ALA A 447 28.21 20.70 -18.21
CA ALA A 447 26.90 21.09 -18.73
C ALA A 447 26.13 22.00 -17.75
N THR A 448 26.26 21.74 -16.45
CA THR A 448 25.67 22.54 -15.38
C THR A 448 26.32 23.93 -15.27
N LEU A 449 27.66 24.02 -15.35
CA LEU A 449 28.42 25.29 -15.36
C LEU A 449 28.04 26.19 -16.53
N ARG A 450 27.90 25.59 -17.71
CA ARG A 450 27.58 26.30 -18.94
C ARG A 450 26.14 26.81 -18.98
N LEU A 451 25.27 26.34 -18.08
CA LEU A 451 23.83 26.62 -18.13
C LEU A 451 23.24 26.32 -19.51
N LEU A 452 23.74 25.27 -20.18
CA LEU A 452 23.37 24.92 -21.57
C LEU A 452 21.85 24.88 -21.72
N GLY A 453 21.26 25.82 -22.46
CA GLY A 453 19.81 25.94 -22.69
C GLY A 453 19.03 26.80 -21.68
N SER A 454 19.70 27.53 -20.80
CA SER A 454 19.13 28.62 -19.99
C SER A 454 19.97 29.89 -20.17
N GLU A 455 19.32 31.02 -20.47
CA GLU A 455 20.02 32.28 -20.71
C GLU A 455 20.39 32.95 -19.38
N ARG A 456 21.67 32.85 -18.98
CA ARG A 456 22.32 33.85 -18.11
C ARG A 456 23.22 34.71 -18.99
N PRO A 457 22.80 35.95 -19.33
CA PRO A 457 23.64 36.88 -20.05
C PRO A 457 24.98 37.05 -19.32
N ALA A 458 26.10 36.95 -20.05
CA ALA A 458 27.46 37.03 -19.52
C ALA A 458 27.89 35.92 -18.53
N ASN A 459 27.37 34.69 -18.65
CA ASN A 459 27.95 33.53 -17.94
C ASN A 459 29.41 33.28 -18.41
N PRO A 460 30.44 33.44 -17.54
CA PRO A 460 31.84 33.27 -17.93
C PRO A 460 32.17 31.84 -18.38
N TYR A 461 31.36 30.86 -17.97
CA TYR A 461 31.53 29.47 -18.32
C TYR A 461 30.80 29.06 -19.60
N ALA A 462 30.16 29.97 -20.34
CA ALA A 462 29.52 29.62 -21.61
C ALA A 462 30.53 29.00 -22.61
N ASP A 463 31.78 29.48 -22.59
CA ASP A 463 32.92 28.93 -23.33
C ASP A 463 33.38 27.58 -22.72
N PRO A 464 33.37 26.48 -23.50
CA PRO A 464 33.91 25.19 -23.08
C PRO A 464 35.35 25.24 -22.58
N ALA A 465 36.19 26.14 -23.10
CA ALA A 465 37.60 26.25 -22.69
C ALA A 465 37.75 26.76 -21.25
N ALA A 466 36.85 27.65 -20.81
CA ALA A 466 36.79 28.13 -19.43
C ALA A 466 36.09 27.13 -18.49
N ALA A 467 35.05 26.43 -18.97
CA ALA A 467 34.26 25.51 -18.15
C ALA A 467 34.95 24.15 -17.88
N ALA A 468 35.66 23.58 -18.87
CA ALA A 468 36.20 22.23 -18.78
C ALA A 468 37.24 22.03 -17.65
N PRO A 469 38.19 22.96 -17.41
CA PRO A 469 39.12 22.85 -16.29
C PRO A 469 38.42 22.85 -14.92
N LEU A 470 37.43 23.72 -14.72
CA LEU A 470 36.67 23.81 -13.48
C LEU A 470 35.77 22.58 -13.28
N ALA A 471 35.10 22.11 -14.34
CA ALA A 471 34.28 20.90 -14.30
C ALA A 471 35.08 19.66 -13.88
N ARG A 472 36.31 19.50 -14.40
CA ARG A 472 37.23 18.42 -13.98
C ARG A 472 37.56 18.50 -12.50
N ARG A 473 37.88 19.70 -12.01
CA ARG A 473 38.17 19.91 -10.59
C ARG A 473 36.96 19.55 -9.71
N ILE A 474 35.76 20.00 -10.08
CA ILE A 474 34.53 19.72 -9.33
C ILE A 474 34.24 18.22 -9.31
N ALA A 475 34.39 17.51 -10.44
CA ALA A 475 34.15 16.07 -10.50
C ALA A 475 35.10 15.27 -9.58
N VAL A 476 36.40 15.59 -9.59
CA VAL A 476 37.39 14.99 -8.69
C VAL A 476 37.01 15.20 -7.22
N LEU A 477 36.65 16.43 -6.86
CA LEU A 477 36.31 16.80 -5.49
C LEU A 477 34.96 16.23 -5.04
N ALA A 478 34.01 16.01 -5.96
CA ALA A 478 32.69 15.47 -5.64
C ALA A 478 32.67 13.95 -5.40
N ARG A 479 33.79 13.23 -5.66
CA ARG A 479 33.97 11.80 -5.36
C ARG A 479 32.80 10.90 -5.80
N GLY A 480 32.29 11.12 -7.02
CA GLY A 480 31.21 10.32 -7.59
C GLY A 480 29.78 10.77 -7.25
N ASN A 481 29.60 11.79 -6.41
CA ASN A 481 28.27 12.27 -6.03
C ASN A 481 27.74 13.35 -7.00
N PHE A 482 26.79 12.97 -7.86
CA PHE A 482 26.18 13.88 -8.85
C PHE A 482 25.39 15.03 -8.21
N LEU A 483 24.77 14.83 -7.04
CA LEU A 483 24.08 15.91 -6.32
C LEU A 483 25.09 16.97 -5.82
N VAL A 484 26.21 16.54 -5.25
CA VAL A 484 27.29 17.43 -4.81
C VAL A 484 27.90 18.18 -5.99
N ALA A 485 28.26 17.47 -7.07
CA ALA A 485 28.80 18.08 -8.27
C ALA A 485 27.83 19.09 -8.90
N GLY A 486 26.54 18.76 -8.96
CA GLY A 486 25.49 19.62 -9.50
C GLY A 486 25.28 20.89 -8.68
N LEU A 487 25.22 20.78 -7.35
CA LEU A 487 25.07 21.94 -6.46
C LEU A 487 26.27 22.89 -6.57
N VAL A 488 27.50 22.38 -6.53
CA VAL A 488 28.71 23.21 -6.63
C VAL A 488 28.85 23.84 -8.02
N ALA A 489 28.70 23.05 -9.09
CA ALA A 489 28.75 23.55 -10.46
C ALA A 489 27.72 24.66 -10.69
N ARG A 490 26.49 24.47 -10.21
CA ARG A 490 25.42 25.45 -10.37
C ARG A 490 25.66 26.71 -9.54
N ALA A 491 26.24 26.60 -8.35
CA ALA A 491 26.59 27.76 -7.53
C ALA A 491 27.57 28.68 -8.28
N HIS A 492 28.61 28.13 -8.89
CA HIS A 492 29.54 28.87 -9.76
C HIS A 492 28.85 29.44 -11.00
N ALA A 493 28.04 28.62 -11.68
CA ALA A 493 27.31 28.99 -12.88
C ALA A 493 26.39 30.20 -12.72
N LEU A 494 25.79 30.37 -11.54
CA LEU A 494 24.85 31.44 -11.24
C LEU A 494 25.53 32.72 -10.71
N ARG A 495 26.75 32.62 -10.17
CA ARG A 495 27.36 33.70 -9.37
C ARG A 495 28.58 34.32 -10.02
N ASP A 496 29.42 33.53 -10.64
CA ASP A 496 30.71 34.01 -11.10
C ASP A 496 30.49 34.96 -12.29
N ASN A 497 31.17 36.09 -12.27
CA ASN A 497 31.18 37.06 -13.37
C ASN A 497 32.44 36.89 -14.25
N GLU A 498 33.47 36.23 -13.71
CA GLU A 498 34.72 35.87 -14.39
C GLU A 498 35.06 34.40 -14.09
N PRO A 499 35.77 33.67 -14.97
CA PRO A 499 36.16 32.28 -14.73
C PRO A 499 37.05 32.16 -13.49
N VAL A 500 36.65 31.32 -12.53
CA VAL A 500 37.45 31.03 -11.33
C VAL A 500 38.58 30.06 -11.68
N ASP A 501 39.78 30.31 -11.14
CA ASP A 501 40.92 29.40 -11.28
C ASP A 501 40.61 28.03 -10.63
N PRO A 502 40.55 26.92 -11.41
CA PRO A 502 40.27 25.60 -10.88
C PRO A 502 41.22 25.16 -9.77
N ALA A 503 42.48 25.63 -9.76
CA ALA A 503 43.45 25.26 -8.73
C ALA A 503 43.05 25.82 -7.34
N THR A 504 42.33 26.94 -7.31
CA THR A 504 41.89 27.60 -6.07
C THR A 504 40.60 26.98 -5.50
N VAL A 505 39.87 26.20 -6.29
CA VAL A 505 38.61 25.57 -5.85
C VAL A 505 38.91 24.36 -4.97
N SER A 506 38.37 24.41 -3.75
CA SER A 506 38.39 23.32 -2.78
C SER A 506 37.06 23.26 -2.05
N PHE A 507 36.55 22.04 -1.85
CA PHE A 507 35.36 21.78 -1.04
C PHE A 507 35.39 20.37 -0.50
N THR A 508 34.71 20.15 0.62
CA THR A 508 34.50 18.81 1.18
C THR A 508 33.39 18.13 0.37
N ALA A 509 33.62 16.87 -0.04
CA ALA A 509 32.69 16.06 -0.85
C ALA A 509 31.41 15.63 -0.09
N THR A 510 30.79 16.54 0.66
CA THR A 510 29.59 16.30 1.45
C THR A 510 28.44 17.15 0.93
N VAL A 511 27.23 16.58 1.00
CA VAL A 511 26.00 17.31 0.66
C VAL A 511 25.87 18.59 1.48
N ALA A 512 26.27 18.57 2.76
CA ALA A 512 26.22 19.74 3.65
C ALA A 512 27.04 20.92 3.14
N HIS A 513 28.30 20.70 2.73
CA HIS A 513 29.16 21.79 2.25
C HIS A 513 28.69 22.31 0.88
N ALA A 514 28.32 21.42 -0.04
CA ALA A 514 27.79 21.81 -1.34
C ALA A 514 26.47 22.58 -1.23
N LEU A 515 25.60 22.15 -0.30
CA LEU A 515 24.36 22.84 0.02
C LEU A 515 24.64 24.21 0.63
N ASP A 516 25.59 24.36 1.54
CA ASP A 516 25.95 25.66 2.11
C ASP A 516 26.50 26.65 1.08
N ALA A 517 27.42 26.17 0.25
CA ALA A 517 27.90 26.92 -0.90
C ALA A 517 26.75 27.36 -1.80
N TYR A 518 25.73 26.53 -2.03
CA TYR A 518 24.57 26.88 -2.86
C TYR A 518 23.56 27.81 -2.16
N LEU A 519 23.24 27.59 -0.88
CA LEU A 519 22.23 28.36 -0.14
C LEU A 519 22.68 29.80 0.15
N SER A 520 23.98 30.04 0.29
CA SER A 520 24.54 31.37 0.58
C SER A 520 24.21 32.47 -0.45
N GLY A 521 23.78 32.08 -1.65
CA GLY A 521 23.42 33.00 -2.74
C GLY A 521 21.99 32.87 -3.22
N LEU A 522 21.14 32.13 -2.50
CA LEU A 522 19.70 32.13 -2.77
C LEU A 522 19.03 33.37 -2.17
N PRO A 523 18.03 33.95 -2.84
CA PRO A 523 17.19 34.98 -2.26
C PRO A 523 16.51 34.49 -0.98
N ALA A 524 16.32 35.40 -0.02
CA ALA A 524 15.50 35.14 1.15
C ALA A 524 14.02 34.95 0.78
N ALA A 525 13.32 34.10 1.54
CA ALA A 525 11.86 34.02 1.51
C ALA A 525 11.30 35.15 2.38
N GLY A 526 11.02 36.31 1.78
CA GLY A 526 10.69 37.51 2.54
C GLY A 526 11.90 37.98 3.36
N SER A 527 11.75 38.06 4.69
CA SER A 527 12.87 38.36 5.60
C SER A 527 13.59 37.12 6.13
N THR A 528 13.13 35.92 5.78
CA THR A 528 13.71 34.65 6.25
C THR A 528 14.75 34.12 5.28
N SER A 529 15.93 33.74 5.78
CA SER A 529 16.95 33.10 4.95
C SER A 529 16.44 31.83 4.28
N ALA A 530 16.85 31.58 3.03
CA ALA A 530 16.51 30.35 2.30
C ALA A 530 16.87 29.08 3.08
N ARG A 531 18.01 29.13 3.80
CA ARG A 531 18.45 28.05 4.70
C ARG A 531 17.41 27.73 5.76
N LEU A 532 16.97 28.72 6.54
CA LEU A 532 15.99 28.49 7.60
C LEU A 532 14.63 28.01 7.05
N ALA A 533 14.21 28.55 5.91
CA ALA A 533 12.99 28.12 5.24
C ALA A 533 13.06 26.62 4.86
N LEU A 534 14.18 26.16 4.33
CA LEU A 534 14.37 24.75 3.97
C LEU A 534 14.62 23.85 5.19
N THR A 535 15.30 24.33 6.24
CA THR A 535 15.48 23.59 7.50
C THR A 535 14.13 23.25 8.14
N ALA A 536 13.13 24.13 8.05
CA ALA A 536 11.78 23.80 8.52
C ALA A 536 11.16 22.60 7.78
N LEU A 537 11.41 22.46 6.48
CA LEU A 537 10.96 21.30 5.69
C LEU A 537 11.79 20.04 5.91
N ALA A 538 12.98 20.14 6.48
CA ALA A 538 13.78 18.97 6.83
C ALA A 538 13.13 18.11 7.94
N TYR A 539 12.19 18.70 8.69
CA TYR A 539 11.35 17.99 9.66
C TYR A 539 10.06 17.42 9.03
N ALA A 540 9.78 17.66 7.75
CA ALA A 540 8.54 17.20 7.12
C ALA A 540 8.58 15.68 6.84
N GLU A 541 7.51 14.99 7.22
CA GLU A 541 7.24 13.60 6.86
C GLU A 541 6.39 13.53 5.57
N THR A 542 6.23 12.35 4.97
CA THR A 542 5.40 12.16 3.76
C THR A 542 3.91 12.37 4.08
N PRO A 543 3.13 13.13 3.29
CA PRO A 543 3.42 13.67 1.96
C PRO A 543 4.22 14.98 1.94
N GLY A 544 4.20 15.75 3.03
CA GLY A 544 4.91 17.03 3.19
C GLY A 544 4.08 18.02 4.00
N LEU A 545 4.64 19.20 4.26
CA LEU A 545 3.95 20.28 4.96
C LEU A 545 3.18 21.18 3.98
N PRO A 546 1.86 21.40 4.18
CA PRO A 546 1.15 22.51 3.54
C PRO A 546 1.80 23.87 3.86
N LEU A 547 1.54 24.89 3.04
CA LEU A 547 2.13 26.23 3.24
C LEU A 547 1.87 26.80 4.63
N SER A 548 0.68 26.57 5.20
CA SER A 548 0.32 27.01 6.55
C SER A 548 1.19 26.37 7.63
N LEU A 549 1.38 25.05 7.58
CA LEU A 549 2.23 24.32 8.52
C LEU A 549 3.72 24.62 8.30
N TRP A 550 4.13 24.85 7.05
CA TRP A 550 5.49 25.27 6.72
C TRP A 550 5.79 26.67 7.27
N GLN A 551 4.87 27.62 7.12
CA GLN A 551 4.99 28.95 7.74
C GLN A 551 5.09 28.86 9.27
N ALA A 552 4.23 28.06 9.90
CA ALA A 552 4.26 27.84 11.35
C ALA A 552 5.61 27.26 11.79
N ALA A 553 6.13 26.28 11.05
CA ALA A 553 7.43 25.66 11.31
C ALA A 553 8.59 26.68 11.17
N VAL A 554 8.62 27.49 10.11
CA VAL A 554 9.63 28.54 9.93
C VAL A 554 9.59 29.54 11.08
N THR A 555 8.39 29.96 11.49
CA THR A 555 8.20 30.90 12.59
C THR A 555 8.68 30.30 13.91
N ALA A 556 8.38 29.03 14.17
CA ALA A 556 8.83 28.31 15.37
C ALA A 556 10.36 28.21 15.47
N LEU A 557 11.05 28.11 14.34
CA LEU A 557 12.51 28.07 14.26
C LEU A 557 13.15 29.48 14.25
N GLY A 558 12.37 30.54 14.39
CA GLY A 558 12.84 31.93 14.53
C GLY A 558 12.85 32.76 13.25
N GLY A 559 12.17 32.32 12.20
CA GLY A 559 11.97 33.09 10.96
C GLY A 559 10.72 33.95 10.98
N THR A 560 10.59 34.84 10.00
CA THR A 560 9.36 35.60 9.72
C THR A 560 9.05 35.51 8.23
N VAL A 561 7.91 34.93 7.87
CA VAL A 561 7.51 34.73 6.48
C VAL A 561 5.99 34.61 6.37
N THR A 562 5.42 34.92 5.21
CA THR A 562 3.99 34.69 4.89
C THR A 562 3.81 33.50 3.93
N GLU A 563 2.62 32.88 3.90
CA GLU A 563 2.33 31.80 2.94
C GLU A 563 2.57 32.21 1.47
N ALA A 564 2.23 33.44 1.11
CA ALA A 564 2.47 33.96 -0.25
C ALA A 564 3.96 34.06 -0.58
N GLN A 565 4.79 34.46 0.40
CA GLN A 565 6.25 34.50 0.25
C GLN A 565 6.84 33.09 0.16
N LEU A 566 6.35 32.14 0.95
CA LEU A 566 6.76 30.73 0.84
C LEU A 566 6.32 30.11 -0.49
N GLY A 567 5.11 30.39 -0.96
CA GLY A 567 4.64 29.93 -2.26
C GLY A 567 5.44 30.52 -3.43
N SER A 568 5.83 31.80 -3.34
CA SER A 568 6.75 32.42 -4.31
C SER A 568 8.14 31.81 -4.25
N PHE A 569 8.68 31.61 -3.04
CA PHE A 569 9.97 30.97 -2.81
C PHE A 569 9.99 29.54 -3.36
N ALA A 570 8.93 28.76 -3.12
CA ALA A 570 8.76 27.41 -3.62
C ALA A 570 8.75 27.34 -5.15
N ARG A 571 8.06 28.28 -5.83
CA ARG A 571 7.98 28.32 -7.30
C ARG A 571 9.22 28.90 -7.99
N THR A 572 10.12 29.57 -7.26
CA THR A 572 11.28 30.26 -7.83
C THR A 572 12.61 29.73 -7.30
N SER A 573 13.01 30.18 -6.11
CA SER A 573 14.34 29.95 -5.53
C SER A 573 14.53 28.52 -5.00
N ALA A 574 13.44 27.91 -4.51
CA ALA A 574 13.44 26.59 -3.90
C ALA A 574 12.88 25.48 -4.80
N ALA A 575 12.39 25.77 -5.99
CA ALA A 575 11.76 24.78 -6.88
C ALA A 575 12.66 23.53 -7.11
N ASN A 576 13.98 23.72 -7.13
CA ASN A 576 14.95 22.64 -7.31
C ASN A 576 15.15 21.76 -6.07
N PHE A 577 14.63 22.16 -4.91
CA PHE A 577 14.77 21.45 -3.63
C PHE A 577 13.48 20.80 -3.15
N LEU A 578 12.36 21.08 -3.81
CA LEU A 578 11.06 20.72 -3.29
C LEU A 578 10.41 19.63 -4.14
N VAL A 579 9.67 18.78 -3.43
CA VAL A 579 8.64 17.94 -3.99
C VAL A 579 7.32 18.58 -3.60
N GLU A 580 6.51 18.87 -4.60
CA GLU A 580 5.13 19.28 -4.42
C GLU A 580 4.25 18.04 -4.57
N THR A 581 3.48 17.72 -3.53
CA THR A 581 2.52 16.61 -3.53
C THR A 581 1.11 17.13 -3.32
N GLY A 582 0.15 16.58 -4.08
CA GLY A 582 -1.26 16.96 -4.05
C GLY A 582 -1.61 18.03 -5.09
N GLY A 583 -2.45 17.68 -6.06
CA GLY A 583 -2.96 18.61 -7.09
C GLY A 583 -4.24 19.35 -6.69
N GLY A 584 -4.59 19.36 -5.39
CA GLY A 584 -5.81 19.95 -4.84
C GLY A 584 -5.64 21.38 -4.33
N ALA A 585 -6.60 21.85 -3.52
CA ALA A 585 -6.67 23.24 -3.03
C ALA A 585 -5.50 23.68 -2.12
N GLN A 586 -4.71 22.75 -1.59
CA GLN A 586 -3.50 23.06 -0.80
C GLN A 586 -2.36 22.07 -1.12
N PRO A 587 -1.35 22.47 -1.89
CA PRO A 587 -0.17 21.64 -2.14
C PRO A 587 0.68 21.49 -0.87
N ALA A 588 1.24 20.29 -0.68
CA ALA A 588 2.16 19.97 0.39
C ALA A 588 3.61 19.90 -0.13
N TYR A 589 4.55 20.42 0.66
CA TYR A 589 5.95 20.56 0.27
C TYR A 589 6.86 19.76 1.19
N ARG A 590 7.83 19.07 0.61
CA ARG A 590 8.95 18.45 1.33
C ARG A 590 10.23 18.56 0.52
N LEU A 591 11.37 18.33 1.14
CA LEU A 591 12.63 18.27 0.40
C LEU A 591 12.67 16.99 -0.46
N PHE A 592 13.20 17.10 -1.69
CA PHE A 592 13.24 15.96 -2.62
C PHE A 592 14.23 14.86 -2.24
N HIS A 593 15.06 15.09 -1.22
CA HIS A 593 16.19 14.22 -0.93
C HIS A 593 16.56 14.18 0.55
N GLN A 594 16.60 12.98 1.14
CA GLN A 594 16.89 12.80 2.58
C GLN A 594 18.25 13.37 3.00
N ALA A 595 19.29 13.23 2.17
CA ALA A 595 20.60 13.82 2.49
C ALA A 595 20.58 15.36 2.63
N LEU A 596 19.59 16.05 2.04
CA LEU A 596 19.39 17.48 2.28
C LEU A 596 18.78 17.72 3.67
N ASN A 597 17.82 16.88 4.07
CA ASN A 597 17.26 16.89 5.42
C ASN A 597 18.38 16.75 6.45
N ASP A 598 19.17 15.68 6.33
CA ASP A 598 20.24 15.35 7.27
C ASP A 598 21.29 16.48 7.32
N ALA A 599 21.66 17.07 6.18
CA ALA A 599 22.59 18.18 6.11
C ALA A 599 22.07 19.45 6.80
N LEU A 600 20.81 19.82 6.56
CA LEU A 600 20.18 21.00 7.18
C LEU A 600 19.98 20.81 8.68
N LEU A 601 19.63 19.60 9.11
CA LEU A 601 19.46 19.25 10.52
C LEU A 601 20.81 19.20 11.24
N ALA A 602 21.86 18.62 10.64
CA ALA A 602 23.19 18.59 11.25
C ALA A 602 23.79 19.98 11.48
N ASP A 603 23.59 20.92 10.54
CA ASP A 603 23.99 22.33 10.74
C ASP A 603 23.15 23.00 11.84
N ARG A 604 21.84 22.69 11.90
CA ARG A 604 20.95 23.20 12.94
C ARG A 604 21.34 22.68 14.33
N ASP A 605 21.78 21.44 14.43
CA ASP A 605 22.20 20.76 15.66
C ASP A 605 23.36 21.49 16.37
N VAL A 606 24.21 22.20 15.61
CA VAL A 606 25.29 23.02 16.17
C VAL A 606 24.75 24.20 16.98
N ARG A 607 23.53 24.67 16.67
CA ARG A 607 22.94 25.90 17.23
C ARG A 607 21.75 25.63 18.16
N ALA A 608 21.08 24.49 18.03
CA ALA A 608 19.93 24.10 18.82
C ALA A 608 19.77 22.58 18.86
N SER A 609 19.22 22.03 19.94
CA SER A 609 18.93 20.60 20.02
C SER A 609 17.72 20.23 19.16
N ARG A 610 17.79 19.10 18.43
CA ARG A 610 16.64 18.54 17.68
C ARG A 610 15.41 18.40 18.55
N ARG A 611 15.58 18.00 19.80
CA ARG A 611 14.45 17.81 20.72
C ARG A 611 13.77 19.13 21.04
N ASP A 612 14.53 20.22 21.19
CA ASP A 612 13.96 21.54 21.45
C ASP A 612 13.30 22.14 20.21
N ASP A 613 13.87 21.94 19.03
CA ASP A 613 13.21 22.31 17.78
C ASP A 613 11.91 21.53 17.58
N GLN A 614 11.91 20.21 17.79
CA GLN A 614 10.68 19.40 17.76
C GLN A 614 9.63 19.93 18.76
N ARG A 615 10.03 20.31 19.99
CA ARG A 615 9.10 20.94 20.96
C ARG A 615 8.51 22.25 20.44
N ARG A 616 9.31 23.10 19.82
CA ARG A 616 8.85 24.37 19.22
C ARG A 616 7.89 24.11 18.06
N LEU A 617 8.22 23.17 17.19
CA LEU A 617 7.40 22.79 16.03
C LEU A 617 6.04 22.23 16.47
N VAL A 618 6.04 21.23 17.37
CA VAL A 618 4.84 20.64 17.95
C VAL A 618 3.97 21.72 18.60
N SER A 619 4.56 22.62 19.38
CA SER A 619 3.81 23.72 20.01
C SER A 619 3.20 24.68 18.98
N ALA A 620 3.96 25.02 17.93
CA ALA A 620 3.52 25.93 16.87
C ALA A 620 2.44 25.33 15.97
N TRP A 621 2.35 24.00 15.86
CA TRP A 621 1.30 23.32 15.12
C TRP A 621 0.05 23.08 15.97
N ILE A 622 0.21 22.73 17.26
CA ILE A 622 -0.92 22.49 18.17
C ILE A 622 -1.70 23.78 18.43
N ALA A 623 -1.03 24.92 18.64
CA ALA A 623 -1.71 26.15 19.04
C ALA A 623 -2.76 26.64 18.01
N PRO A 624 -2.46 26.72 16.70
CA PRO A 624 -3.47 27.05 15.69
C PRO A 624 -4.56 25.98 15.55
N ALA A 625 -4.18 24.69 15.61
CA ALA A 625 -5.14 23.59 15.50
C ALA A 625 -6.17 23.61 16.64
N ARG A 626 -5.77 23.93 17.87
CA ARG A 626 -6.68 24.11 19.00
C ARG A 626 -7.64 25.29 18.85
N ILE A 627 -7.20 26.36 18.19
CA ILE A 627 -8.03 27.55 17.96
C ILE A 627 -9.05 27.27 16.85
N ALA A 628 -8.63 26.59 15.78
CA ALA A 628 -9.48 26.29 14.63
C ALA A 628 -10.40 25.08 14.84
N GLY A 629 -10.01 24.13 15.71
CA GLY A 629 -10.63 22.82 15.85
C GLY A 629 -9.84 21.73 15.14
N TRP A 630 -9.71 20.54 15.75
CA TRP A 630 -8.98 19.41 15.16
C TRP A 630 -9.71 18.75 13.99
N ASP A 631 -11.00 19.04 13.80
CA ASP A 631 -11.81 18.61 12.65
C ASP A 631 -11.40 19.28 11.34
N THR A 632 -10.88 20.51 11.41
CA THR A 632 -10.39 21.30 10.25
C THR A 632 -8.86 21.28 10.12
N ALA A 633 -8.16 20.63 11.05
CA ALA A 633 -6.71 20.53 11.02
C ALA A 633 -6.24 19.77 9.77
N PRO A 634 -5.09 20.15 9.17
CA PRO A 634 -4.53 19.39 8.06
C PRO A 634 -4.26 17.94 8.48
N ASP A 635 -4.61 16.97 7.63
CA ASP A 635 -4.45 15.53 7.89
C ASP A 635 -3.01 15.15 8.30
N TYR A 636 -2.01 15.89 7.78
CA TYR A 636 -0.62 15.77 8.21
C TYR A 636 -0.47 15.80 9.74
N LEU A 637 -1.16 16.70 10.45
CA LEU A 637 -1.08 16.78 11.91
C LEU A 637 -1.81 15.62 12.58
N LEU A 638 -2.97 15.20 12.07
CA LEU A 638 -3.69 14.06 12.64
C LEU A 638 -2.86 12.78 12.55
N ARG A 639 -2.03 12.66 11.51
CA ARG A 639 -1.20 11.49 11.21
C ARG A 639 0.18 11.49 11.87
N TRP A 640 0.93 12.60 11.77
CA TRP A 640 2.36 12.65 12.11
C TRP A 640 2.71 13.38 13.40
N LEU A 641 1.76 14.14 13.96
CA LEU A 641 1.98 14.82 15.22
C LEU A 641 2.36 13.89 16.38
N PRO A 642 1.86 12.63 16.48
CA PRO A 642 2.30 11.70 17.51
C PRO A 642 3.82 11.46 17.48
N GLN A 643 4.40 11.16 16.32
CA GLN A 643 5.85 10.90 16.21
C GLN A 643 6.67 12.16 16.51
N HIS A 644 6.19 13.33 16.07
CA HIS A 644 6.83 14.61 16.43
C HIS A 644 6.79 14.86 17.94
N ALA A 645 5.66 14.58 18.59
CA ALA A 645 5.51 14.71 20.03
C ALA A 645 6.36 13.71 20.81
N ASP A 646 6.50 12.47 20.34
CA ASP A 646 7.41 11.48 20.93
C ASP A 646 8.87 11.96 20.91
N ARG A 647 9.35 12.36 19.72
CA ARG A 647 10.70 12.93 19.54
C ARG A 647 10.91 14.20 20.39
N ALA A 648 9.85 14.97 20.67
CA ALA A 648 9.87 16.15 21.54
C ALA A 648 9.80 15.79 23.05
N GLY A 649 9.31 14.60 23.41
CA GLY A 649 8.89 14.23 24.75
C GLY A 649 7.64 14.98 25.23
N LEU A 650 6.69 15.20 24.34
CA LEU A 650 5.42 15.90 24.55
C LEU A 650 4.20 15.00 24.33
N VAL A 651 4.35 13.68 24.33
CA VAL A 651 3.23 12.71 24.18
C VAL A 651 2.10 12.99 25.18
N GLU A 652 2.45 13.35 26.42
CA GLU A 652 1.48 13.71 27.45
C GLU A 652 0.64 14.94 27.08
N HIS A 653 1.17 15.89 26.31
CA HIS A 653 0.42 17.06 25.88
C HIS A 653 -0.65 16.70 24.85
N LEU A 654 -0.38 15.70 24.01
CA LEU A 654 -1.37 15.15 23.07
C LEU A 654 -2.43 14.33 23.81
N LEU A 655 -2.00 13.48 24.76
CA LEU A 655 -2.93 12.72 25.58
C LEU A 655 -3.82 13.65 26.42
N ALA A 656 -3.32 14.79 26.88
CA ALA A 656 -4.11 15.78 27.62
C ALA A 656 -5.12 16.55 26.74
N ASP A 657 -5.06 16.45 25.42
CA ASP A 657 -5.95 17.15 24.50
C ASP A 657 -7.14 16.27 24.09
N GLU A 658 -8.32 16.53 24.67
CA GLU A 658 -9.53 15.74 24.44
C GLU A 658 -10.00 15.81 22.99
N ASP A 659 -9.92 17.00 22.40
CA ASP A 659 -10.37 17.22 21.03
C ASP A 659 -9.44 16.52 20.04
N TYR A 660 -8.13 16.57 20.29
CA TYR A 660 -7.17 15.81 19.49
C TYR A 660 -7.49 14.31 19.49
N LEU A 661 -7.74 13.70 20.64
CA LEU A 661 -8.05 12.25 20.73
C LEU A 661 -9.32 11.84 19.97
N ARG A 662 -10.27 12.77 19.77
CA ARG A 662 -11.47 12.52 18.95
C ARG A 662 -11.18 12.47 17.45
N HIS A 663 -10.15 13.16 16.98
CA HIS A 663 -9.87 13.35 15.55
C HIS A 663 -8.58 12.67 15.07
N ALA A 664 -7.63 12.38 15.97
CA ALA A 664 -6.34 11.80 15.61
C ALA A 664 -6.44 10.41 14.98
N HIS A 665 -5.44 10.04 14.18
CA HIS A 665 -5.21 8.66 13.74
C HIS A 665 -4.68 7.84 14.93
N LEU A 666 -5.59 7.16 15.64
CA LEU A 666 -5.30 6.51 16.94
C LEU A 666 -4.33 5.34 16.83
N ASP A 667 -4.28 4.65 15.69
CA ASP A 667 -3.28 3.61 15.38
C ASP A 667 -1.86 4.15 15.57
N ARG A 668 -1.59 5.37 15.09
CA ARG A 668 -0.27 6.01 15.22
C ARG A 668 0.02 6.40 16.64
N LEU A 669 -0.97 6.91 17.36
CA LEU A 669 -0.79 7.29 18.76
C LEU A 669 -0.56 6.07 19.66
N LEU A 670 -1.28 4.96 19.43
CA LEU A 670 -1.15 3.71 20.20
C LEU A 670 0.26 3.13 20.13
N THR A 671 0.92 3.19 18.97
CA THR A 671 2.30 2.68 18.82
C THR A 671 3.31 3.38 19.73
N ILE A 672 3.08 4.66 20.04
CA ILE A 672 3.96 5.45 20.90
C ILE A 672 3.56 5.26 22.37
N VAL A 673 2.25 5.22 22.66
CA VAL A 673 1.73 5.08 24.03
C VAL A 673 2.10 3.73 24.67
N ASP A 674 2.26 2.68 23.84
CA ASP A 674 2.72 1.37 24.28
C ASP A 674 4.24 1.32 24.55
N ALA A 675 5.05 2.25 24.05
CA ALA A 675 6.46 2.30 24.40
C ALA A 675 6.64 2.54 25.93
N GLU A 676 7.71 1.99 26.53
CA GLU A 676 8.02 2.07 27.97
C GLU A 676 8.25 3.53 28.45
N HIS A 677 7.18 4.33 28.55
CA HIS A 677 7.23 5.68 29.10
C HIS A 677 7.04 5.65 30.62
N THR A 678 8.14 5.79 31.35
CA THR A 678 8.26 5.57 32.79
C THR A 678 7.64 6.69 33.67
N LEU A 679 7.20 7.82 33.09
CA LEU A 679 6.84 9.04 33.84
C LEU A 679 5.55 9.73 33.38
N MET A 680 4.44 9.00 33.20
CA MET A 680 3.17 9.62 32.79
C MET A 680 2.39 10.22 33.98
N THR A 681 1.72 11.35 33.81
CA THR A 681 0.70 11.88 34.75
C THR A 681 -0.49 10.92 34.93
N PRO A 682 -1.26 10.99 36.05
CA PRO A 682 -2.44 10.13 36.25
C PRO A 682 -3.45 10.20 35.09
N MET A 683 -3.77 11.41 34.60
CA MET A 683 -4.66 11.61 33.46
C MET A 683 -4.10 10.99 32.17
N ALA A 684 -2.79 11.16 31.90
CA ALA A 684 -2.18 10.56 30.72
C ALA A 684 -2.17 9.02 30.79
N ARG A 685 -2.00 8.43 31.98
CA ARG A 685 -2.16 6.98 32.18
C ARG A 685 -3.60 6.52 31.97
N ALA A 686 -4.57 7.26 32.51
CA ALA A 686 -5.99 6.98 32.30
C ALA A 686 -6.34 6.98 30.81
N ARG A 687 -5.90 7.99 30.06
CA ARG A 687 -6.15 8.09 28.61
C ARG A 687 -5.37 7.08 27.79
N ALA A 688 -4.14 6.75 28.17
CA ALA A 688 -3.40 5.65 27.56
C ALA A 688 -4.14 4.32 27.74
N ARG A 689 -4.61 4.02 28.96
CA ARG A 689 -5.40 2.83 29.25
C ARG A 689 -6.73 2.84 28.50
N LEU A 690 -7.41 3.98 28.41
CA LEU A 690 -8.62 4.16 27.63
C LEU A 690 -8.41 3.77 26.16
N LEU A 691 -7.36 4.29 25.53
CA LEU A 691 -7.01 3.96 24.14
C LEU A 691 -6.74 2.46 23.97
N GLN A 692 -5.95 1.87 24.87
CA GLN A 692 -5.59 0.45 24.86
C GLN A 692 -6.77 -0.51 25.13
N CYS A 693 -7.79 -0.03 25.84
CA CYS A 693 -9.01 -0.79 26.16
C CYS A 693 -10.16 -0.50 25.18
N THR A 694 -9.98 0.42 24.22
CA THR A 694 -11.01 0.78 23.24
C THR A 694 -10.52 0.63 21.79
N PRO A 695 -10.06 -0.56 21.35
CA PRO A 695 -9.51 -0.75 20.01
C PRO A 695 -10.51 -0.41 18.88
N LEU A 696 -11.81 -0.59 19.12
CA LEU A 696 -12.88 -0.20 18.20
C LEU A 696 -12.91 1.31 17.91
N ALA A 697 -12.34 2.15 18.80
CA ALA A 697 -12.22 3.59 18.60
C ALA A 697 -11.36 3.97 17.40
N VAL A 698 -10.44 3.10 16.97
CA VAL A 698 -9.49 3.36 15.88
C VAL A 698 -10.23 3.59 14.55
N ALA A 699 -11.23 2.76 14.25
CA ALA A 699 -12.03 2.85 13.04
C ALA A 699 -13.25 3.79 13.17
N ALA A 700 -13.59 4.21 14.39
CA ALA A 700 -14.76 5.03 14.66
C ALA A 700 -14.52 6.51 14.33
N GLY A 701 -15.56 7.17 13.81
CA GLY A 701 -15.58 8.63 13.65
C GLY A 701 -15.67 9.36 15.00
N PRO A 702 -15.42 10.68 15.05
CA PRO A 702 -15.22 11.43 16.30
C PRO A 702 -16.34 11.29 17.35
N ALA A 703 -17.61 11.34 16.91
CA ALA A 703 -18.77 11.25 17.79
C ALA A 703 -18.98 9.83 18.37
N GLU A 704 -18.87 8.81 17.52
CA GLU A 704 -18.96 7.40 17.94
C GLU A 704 -17.78 7.01 18.82
N ARG A 705 -16.57 7.48 18.48
CA ARG A 705 -15.37 7.33 19.28
C ARG A 705 -15.54 7.87 20.70
N ALA A 706 -16.10 9.07 20.86
CA ALA A 706 -16.40 9.63 22.18
C ALA A 706 -17.43 8.79 22.96
N ALA A 707 -18.43 8.22 22.27
CA ALA A 707 -19.40 7.32 22.89
C ALA A 707 -18.75 6.03 23.40
N LEU A 708 -17.88 5.41 22.59
CA LEU A 708 -17.10 4.23 22.98
C LEU A 708 -16.19 4.51 24.17
N PHE A 709 -15.46 5.62 24.14
CA PHE A 709 -14.64 6.06 25.27
C PHE A 709 -15.46 6.23 26.54
N SER A 710 -16.65 6.86 26.47
CA SER A 710 -17.48 7.05 27.67
C SER A 710 -17.83 5.74 28.38
N VAL A 711 -18.05 4.64 27.63
CA VAL A 711 -18.37 3.33 28.21
C VAL A 711 -17.17 2.76 28.94
N VAL A 712 -16.00 2.74 28.29
CA VAL A 712 -14.76 2.19 28.87
C VAL A 712 -14.31 3.02 30.07
N ASP A 713 -14.48 4.34 29.99
CA ASP A 713 -14.18 5.27 31.07
C ASP A 713 -15.02 4.98 32.33
N CYS A 714 -16.34 4.81 32.16
CA CYS A 714 -17.23 4.39 33.25
C CYS A 714 -16.91 2.98 33.78
N LEU A 715 -16.53 2.07 32.88
CA LEU A 715 -16.29 0.67 33.22
C LEU A 715 -15.08 0.47 34.13
N TYR A 716 -14.01 1.23 33.88
CA TYR A 716 -12.75 1.12 34.60
C TYR A 716 -12.51 2.29 35.58
N GLY A 717 -13.44 3.24 35.67
CA GLY A 717 -13.32 4.42 36.53
C GLY A 717 -12.09 5.26 36.20
N LEU A 718 -11.79 5.46 34.90
CA LEU A 718 -10.54 6.10 34.47
C LEU A 718 -10.58 7.63 34.64
N ASP A 719 -11.78 8.22 34.68
CA ASP A 719 -12.04 9.66 34.71
C ASP A 719 -11.27 10.40 33.60
N SER A 720 -11.35 9.87 32.38
CA SER A 720 -10.60 10.34 31.21
C SER A 720 -11.07 11.71 30.72
N GLY A 721 -12.34 12.05 30.95
CA GLY A 721 -12.95 13.33 30.61
C GLY A 721 -13.35 13.51 29.14
N ILE A 722 -13.12 12.52 28.26
CA ILE A 722 -13.37 12.69 26.81
C ILE A 722 -14.86 12.61 26.51
N LEU A 723 -15.44 13.71 26.01
CA LEU A 723 -16.87 13.84 25.71
C LEU A 723 -17.10 14.48 24.34
N ALA A 724 -18.26 14.26 23.73
CA ALA A 724 -18.72 15.01 22.57
C ALA A 724 -20.24 15.18 22.62
N ASP A 725 -20.73 16.40 22.38
CA ASP A 725 -22.17 16.70 22.41
C ASP A 725 -22.94 15.97 21.31
N ALA A 726 -22.29 15.72 20.17
CA ALA A 726 -22.84 14.97 19.05
C ALA A 726 -22.72 13.44 19.22
N ALA A 727 -22.17 12.95 20.34
CA ALA A 727 -22.07 11.51 20.58
C ALA A 727 -23.47 10.88 20.59
N PRO A 728 -23.67 9.71 19.94
CA PRO A 728 -24.97 9.04 19.89
C PRO A 728 -25.51 8.68 21.28
N TYR A 729 -24.61 8.48 22.24
CA TYR A 729 -24.92 8.28 23.65
C TYR A 729 -23.72 8.69 24.52
N ARG A 730 -23.97 8.87 25.81
CA ARG A 730 -22.95 9.03 26.84
C ARG A 730 -23.23 8.06 27.97
N ALA A 731 -22.29 7.18 28.29
CA ALA A 731 -22.42 6.31 29.43
C ALA A 731 -22.41 7.14 30.73
N ARG A 732 -23.38 6.87 31.61
CA ARG A 732 -23.47 7.45 32.96
C ARG A 732 -22.94 6.49 34.02
N TRP A 733 -23.07 5.20 33.72
CA TRP A 733 -22.55 4.07 34.44
C TRP A 733 -22.30 2.98 33.39
N ALA A 734 -21.35 2.10 33.66
CA ALA A 734 -21.14 0.89 32.89
C ALA A 734 -20.75 -0.18 33.88
N HIS A 735 -21.36 -1.35 33.76
CA HIS A 735 -21.03 -2.49 34.59
C HIS A 735 -20.84 -3.69 33.68
N THR A 736 -19.69 -4.35 33.84
CA THR A 736 -19.47 -5.69 33.35
C THR A 736 -18.98 -6.51 34.53
N PRO A 737 -19.36 -7.79 34.65
CA PRO A 737 -18.63 -8.71 35.53
C PRO A 737 -17.13 -8.61 35.17
N PRO A 738 -16.21 -8.67 36.14
CA PRO A 738 -14.77 -8.65 35.87
C PRO A 738 -14.46 -9.63 34.74
N ARG A 739 -14.10 -9.09 33.57
CA ARG A 739 -13.73 -9.91 32.41
C ARG A 739 -12.23 -10.01 32.40
N GLN A 740 -11.73 -11.21 32.62
CA GLN A 740 -10.34 -11.53 32.33
C GLN A 740 -10.12 -11.64 30.81
N GLU A 741 -11.18 -11.83 30.02
CA GLU A 741 -11.12 -11.67 28.55
C GLU A 741 -11.05 -10.19 28.17
N ARG A 742 -9.96 -9.80 27.50
CA ARG A 742 -9.71 -8.44 27.02
C ARG A 742 -10.24 -8.23 25.61
N SER A 743 -10.01 -9.18 24.70
CA SER A 743 -10.45 -9.08 23.31
C SER A 743 -10.61 -10.44 22.63
N VAL A 744 -11.41 -10.43 21.58
CA VAL A 744 -11.57 -11.54 20.63
C VAL A 744 -11.10 -11.03 19.27
N LEU A 745 -10.14 -11.73 18.68
CA LEU A 745 -9.60 -11.51 17.35
C LEU A 745 -10.29 -12.50 16.43
N ASP A 746 -11.19 -11.98 15.60
CA ASP A 746 -11.98 -12.75 14.65
C ASP A 746 -11.44 -12.56 13.23
N GLY A 747 -11.41 -13.64 12.46
CA GLY A 747 -11.00 -13.58 11.06
C GLY A 747 -10.65 -14.94 10.45
N HIS A 748 -10.21 -15.92 11.23
CA HIS A 748 -10.05 -17.29 10.72
C HIS A 748 -11.43 -17.87 10.40
N SER A 749 -11.57 -18.50 9.24
CA SER A 749 -12.86 -19.10 8.81
C SER A 749 -13.10 -20.49 9.39
N GLN A 750 -12.08 -21.07 10.05
CA GLN A 750 -12.05 -22.44 10.58
C GLN A 750 -11.22 -22.49 11.86
N ALA A 751 -11.07 -23.68 12.45
CA ALA A 751 -10.36 -23.89 13.71
C ALA A 751 -8.92 -23.34 13.69
N VAL A 752 -8.52 -22.70 14.78
CA VAL A 752 -7.18 -22.16 14.98
C VAL A 752 -6.40 -23.12 15.88
N TYR A 753 -5.32 -23.70 15.39
CA TYR A 753 -4.57 -24.74 16.11
C TYR A 753 -3.44 -24.22 16.97
N ASP A 754 -2.82 -23.09 16.59
CA ASP A 754 -1.67 -22.60 17.32
C ASP A 754 -1.57 -21.08 17.29
N VAL A 755 -0.95 -20.53 18.32
CA VAL A 755 -0.67 -19.11 18.50
C VAL A 755 0.73 -18.89 19.06
N ALA A 756 1.43 -17.88 18.55
CA ALA A 756 2.76 -17.54 19.04
C ALA A 756 2.99 -16.02 19.04
N ALA A 757 3.62 -15.52 20.10
CA ALA A 757 4.11 -14.15 20.10
C ALA A 757 5.36 -14.03 19.21
N ILE A 758 5.40 -13.03 18.33
CA ILE A 758 6.49 -12.78 17.38
C ILE A 758 6.95 -11.34 17.52
N GLU A 759 8.26 -11.14 17.59
CA GLU A 759 8.87 -9.82 17.62
C GLU A 759 9.38 -9.41 16.23
N ILE A 760 8.84 -8.32 15.70
CA ILE A 760 9.18 -7.74 14.39
C ILE A 760 9.37 -6.24 14.59
N ASP A 761 10.54 -5.71 14.23
CA ASP A 761 10.84 -4.27 14.28
C ASP A 761 10.53 -3.65 15.66
N ASN A 762 10.87 -4.37 16.74
CA ASN A 762 10.58 -4.04 18.14
C ASN A 762 9.09 -3.99 18.51
N ARG A 763 8.20 -4.47 17.63
CA ARG A 763 6.77 -4.66 17.91
C ARG A 763 6.50 -6.13 18.18
N ARG A 764 5.67 -6.41 19.17
CA ARG A 764 5.22 -7.77 19.49
C ARG A 764 3.85 -8.01 18.90
N LEU A 765 3.83 -8.80 17.83
CA LEU A 765 2.61 -9.27 17.19
C LEU A 765 2.26 -10.66 17.71
N LEU A 766 1.02 -11.06 17.46
CA LEU A 766 0.57 -12.43 17.68
C LEU A 766 0.40 -13.10 16.32
N ALA A 767 1.07 -14.23 16.08
CA ALA A 767 0.69 -15.13 14.99
C ALA A 767 -0.41 -16.08 15.44
N SER A 768 -1.31 -16.38 14.52
CA SER A 768 -2.22 -17.51 14.62
C SER A 768 -2.25 -18.30 13.32
N VAL A 769 -2.47 -19.61 13.44
CA VAL A 769 -2.54 -20.54 12.31
C VAL A 769 -3.67 -21.55 12.51
N GLY A 770 -4.27 -22.00 11.41
CA GLY A 770 -5.45 -22.87 11.48
C GLY A 770 -5.67 -23.76 10.26
N ASP A 771 -6.86 -24.36 10.24
CA ASP A 771 -7.36 -25.21 9.14
C ASP A 771 -7.54 -24.44 7.82
N ASP A 772 -7.69 -23.11 7.88
CA ASP A 772 -7.84 -22.28 6.67
C ASP A 772 -6.54 -22.11 5.86
N GLY A 773 -5.44 -22.74 6.28
CA GLY A 773 -4.14 -22.70 5.59
C GLY A 773 -3.44 -21.34 5.68
N THR A 774 -3.94 -20.42 6.52
CA THR A 774 -3.40 -19.07 6.65
C THR A 774 -2.58 -18.88 7.93
N VAL A 775 -1.56 -18.03 7.82
CA VAL A 775 -0.94 -17.36 8.96
C VAL A 775 -1.52 -15.95 9.04
N ARG A 776 -1.95 -15.56 10.24
CA ARG A 776 -2.41 -14.21 10.53
C ARG A 776 -1.53 -13.57 11.57
N LEU A 777 -1.08 -12.35 11.29
CA LEU A 777 -0.32 -11.53 12.24
C LEU A 777 -1.23 -10.44 12.78
N TRP A 778 -1.47 -10.47 14.08
CA TRP A 778 -2.34 -9.54 14.78
C TRP A 778 -1.51 -8.53 15.55
N ASP A 779 -1.90 -7.27 15.46
CA ASP A 779 -1.44 -6.26 16.41
C ASP A 779 -2.36 -6.30 17.64
N PRO A 780 -1.85 -6.72 18.82
CA PRO A 780 -2.65 -6.80 20.04
C PRO A 780 -3.06 -5.44 20.62
N LEU A 781 -2.51 -4.33 20.12
CA LEU A 781 -2.90 -2.97 20.53
C LEU A 781 -4.15 -2.50 19.79
N THR A 782 -4.26 -2.83 18.50
CA THR A 782 -5.39 -2.40 17.65
C THR A 782 -6.44 -3.51 17.47
N ASN A 783 -6.10 -4.75 17.83
CA ASN A 783 -6.86 -5.97 17.53
C ASN A 783 -7.10 -6.18 16.02
N GLN A 784 -6.27 -5.59 15.16
CA GLN A 784 -6.37 -5.77 13.71
C GLN A 784 -5.33 -6.75 13.20
N ALA A 785 -5.70 -7.50 12.15
CA ALA A 785 -4.75 -8.29 11.38
C ALA A 785 -3.89 -7.33 10.55
N GLU A 786 -2.59 -7.27 10.84
CA GLU A 786 -1.62 -6.54 10.02
C GLU A 786 -1.28 -7.30 8.74
N ARG A 787 -1.37 -8.63 8.81
CA ARG A 787 -1.01 -9.52 7.72
C ARG A 787 -1.85 -10.77 7.74
N VAL A 788 -2.23 -11.21 6.55
CA VAL A 788 -2.78 -12.54 6.29
C VAL A 788 -2.09 -13.08 5.05
N PHE A 789 -1.54 -14.29 5.13
CA PHE A 789 -0.97 -14.95 3.97
C PHE A 789 -1.17 -16.46 4.04
N THR A 790 -1.44 -17.05 2.88
CA THR A 790 -1.61 -18.50 2.72
C THR A 790 -0.24 -19.16 2.66
N CYS A 791 -0.02 -20.15 3.52
CA CYS A 791 1.29 -20.80 3.68
C CYS A 791 1.31 -22.22 3.10
N HIS A 792 0.28 -22.99 3.40
CA HIS A 792 0.16 -24.39 3.02
C HIS A 792 -1.21 -24.62 2.39
N ASP A 793 -1.30 -25.61 1.50
CA ASP A 793 -2.57 -26.03 0.88
C ASP A 793 -3.41 -26.93 1.82
N ASP A 794 -2.94 -27.14 3.05
CA ASP A 794 -3.52 -28.01 4.08
C ASP A 794 -3.38 -27.36 5.47
N THR A 795 -4.00 -27.96 6.49
CA THR A 795 -4.03 -27.49 7.87
C THR A 795 -2.63 -27.14 8.38
N ILE A 796 -2.50 -25.98 9.02
CA ILE A 796 -1.29 -25.60 9.75
C ILE A 796 -1.51 -25.90 11.23
N ARG A 797 -0.68 -26.78 11.79
CA ARG A 797 -0.82 -27.28 13.16
C ARG A 797 -0.01 -26.54 14.20
N SER A 798 1.06 -25.88 13.80
CA SER A 798 1.90 -25.17 14.74
C SER A 798 2.67 -24.02 14.10
N VAL A 799 2.93 -22.99 14.89
CA VAL A 799 3.63 -21.78 14.51
C VAL A 799 4.62 -21.34 15.59
N CYS A 800 5.82 -20.92 15.22
CA CYS A 800 6.73 -20.27 16.18
C CYS A 800 7.67 -19.26 15.49
N ALA A 801 8.21 -18.33 16.27
CA ALA A 801 9.28 -17.45 15.82
C ALA A 801 10.64 -18.15 15.96
N VAL A 802 11.47 -18.05 14.93
CA VAL A 802 12.88 -18.52 14.97
C VAL A 802 13.80 -17.39 14.53
N ARG A 803 14.87 -17.16 15.30
CA ARG A 803 15.89 -16.16 14.96
C ARG A 803 17.07 -16.82 14.28
N THR A 804 17.45 -16.36 13.11
CA THR A 804 18.65 -16.86 12.42
C THR A 804 19.93 -16.23 13.01
N GLY A 805 21.09 -16.79 12.68
CA GLY A 805 22.38 -16.31 13.22
C GLY A 805 22.76 -14.88 12.85
N ASN A 806 22.11 -14.27 11.85
CA ASN A 806 22.31 -12.86 11.48
C ASN A 806 21.36 -11.89 12.23
N GLY A 807 20.50 -12.40 13.13
CA GLY A 807 19.52 -11.61 13.88
C GLY A 807 18.14 -11.48 13.23
N GLU A 808 17.92 -12.08 12.06
CA GLU A 808 16.62 -12.09 11.38
C GLU A 808 15.61 -13.01 12.05
N THR A 809 14.39 -12.52 12.29
CA THR A 809 13.23 -13.32 12.75
C THR A 809 12.47 -13.88 11.55
N LEU A 810 12.27 -15.21 11.53
CA LEU A 810 11.38 -15.92 10.62
C LEU A 810 10.22 -16.55 11.40
N ILE A 811 9.11 -16.82 10.71
CA ILE A 811 8.02 -17.65 11.21
C ILE A 811 8.22 -19.07 10.69
N ALA A 812 8.24 -20.05 11.58
CA ALA A 812 8.15 -21.45 11.22
C ALA A 812 6.71 -21.91 11.29
N THR A 813 6.22 -22.62 10.27
CA THR A 813 4.92 -23.29 10.24
C THR A 813 5.09 -24.78 10.04
N ALA A 814 4.24 -25.59 10.67
CA ALA A 814 4.16 -27.03 10.47
C ALA A 814 2.78 -27.41 9.92
N SER A 815 2.74 -28.25 8.89
CA SER A 815 1.51 -28.61 8.20
C SER A 815 1.26 -30.12 8.15
N HIS A 816 -0.01 -30.47 7.95
CA HIS A 816 -0.45 -31.82 7.59
C HIS A 816 0.08 -32.29 6.22
N ASP A 817 0.59 -31.40 5.36
CA ASP A 817 1.26 -31.82 4.12
C ASP A 817 2.61 -32.55 4.34
N GLY A 818 3.06 -32.66 5.60
CA GLY A 818 4.32 -33.31 5.99
C GLY A 818 5.55 -32.42 5.83
N THR A 819 5.36 -31.14 5.54
CA THR A 819 6.41 -30.14 5.36
C THR A 819 6.38 -29.08 6.46
N LEU A 820 7.49 -28.35 6.57
CA LEU A 820 7.53 -27.11 7.33
C LEU A 820 7.85 -25.95 6.39
N GLY A 821 7.24 -24.79 6.63
CA GLY A 821 7.59 -23.55 5.97
C GLY A 821 8.37 -22.62 6.89
N LEU A 822 9.41 -21.97 6.37
CA LEU A 822 10.03 -20.82 7.01
C LEU A 822 9.66 -19.57 6.23
N TRP A 823 9.06 -18.59 6.88
CA TRP A 823 8.45 -17.42 6.25
C TRP A 823 9.07 -16.15 6.80
N ASP A 824 9.31 -15.19 5.92
CA ASP A 824 9.61 -13.83 6.35
C ASP A 824 8.30 -13.16 6.80
N PRO A 825 8.16 -12.76 8.07
CA PRO A 825 6.93 -12.18 8.56
C PRO A 825 6.62 -10.79 7.96
N ARG A 826 7.60 -10.11 7.37
CA ARG A 826 7.45 -8.76 6.78
C ARG A 826 7.03 -8.76 5.32
N SER A 827 7.21 -9.87 4.61
CA SER A 827 6.69 -10.05 3.24
C SER A 827 5.62 -11.13 3.15
N GLY A 828 5.60 -12.12 4.06
CA GLY A 828 4.80 -13.33 3.90
C GLY A 828 5.39 -14.33 2.91
N HIS A 829 6.62 -14.08 2.40
CA HIS A 829 7.28 -14.99 1.48
C HIS A 829 7.95 -16.16 2.19
N ARG A 830 7.87 -17.33 1.56
CA ARG A 830 8.58 -18.54 2.00
C ARG A 830 10.06 -18.45 1.67
N ARG A 831 10.90 -18.46 2.71
CA ARG A 831 12.36 -18.57 2.64
C ARG A 831 12.79 -19.99 2.33
N HIS A 832 12.26 -20.94 3.09
CA HIS A 832 12.61 -22.35 2.96
C HIS A 832 11.37 -23.22 3.11
N GLU A 833 11.39 -24.35 2.40
CA GLU A 833 10.44 -25.44 2.59
C GLU A 833 11.23 -26.66 3.09
N LEU A 834 11.01 -27.05 4.33
CA LEU A 834 11.76 -28.12 4.99
C LEU A 834 11.03 -29.44 4.77
N ARG A 835 11.58 -30.26 3.87
CA ARG A 835 11.06 -31.59 3.56
C ARG A 835 11.83 -32.66 4.30
N GLY A 836 11.12 -33.60 4.90
CA GLY A 836 11.75 -34.78 5.47
C GLY A 836 10.82 -35.67 6.27
N HIS A 837 9.86 -35.10 7.00
CA HIS A 837 8.80 -35.90 7.62
C HIS A 837 8.01 -36.65 6.54
N ARG A 838 7.56 -37.86 6.88
CA ARG A 838 6.83 -38.75 5.96
C ARG A 838 5.31 -38.70 6.16
N ASP A 839 4.87 -37.91 7.11
CA ASP A 839 3.49 -37.80 7.57
C ASP A 839 3.34 -36.43 8.27
N TRP A 840 2.15 -36.14 8.79
CA TRP A 840 1.77 -34.86 9.40
C TRP A 840 2.81 -34.33 10.39
N VAL A 841 3.13 -33.03 10.29
CA VAL A 841 3.96 -32.33 11.28
C VAL A 841 3.03 -31.67 12.29
N ARG A 842 3.11 -32.08 13.56
CA ARG A 842 2.16 -31.67 14.60
C ARG A 842 2.58 -30.43 15.39
N ASN A 843 3.88 -30.24 15.60
CA ASN A 843 4.37 -29.18 16.47
C ASN A 843 5.77 -28.72 16.06
N VAL A 844 6.04 -27.43 16.28
CA VAL A 844 7.36 -26.82 16.10
C VAL A 844 7.79 -26.05 17.34
N CYS A 845 9.09 -26.04 17.61
CA CYS A 845 9.66 -25.30 18.72
C CYS A 845 11.03 -24.71 18.34
N ALA A 846 11.24 -23.44 18.67
CA ALA A 846 12.55 -22.81 18.58
C ALA A 846 13.45 -23.29 19.74
N ILE A 847 14.71 -23.56 19.43
CA ILE A 847 15.77 -23.87 20.40
C ILE A 847 16.73 -22.67 20.39
N PRO A 848 16.62 -21.74 21.35
CA PRO A 848 17.45 -20.55 21.36
C PRO A 848 18.91 -20.91 21.63
N LEU A 849 19.80 -20.54 20.70
CA LEU A 849 21.24 -20.68 20.86
C LEU A 849 21.95 -19.34 20.61
N PRO A 850 23.15 -19.13 21.18
CA PRO A 850 23.90 -17.88 21.01
C PRO A 850 24.17 -17.51 19.54
N GLY A 851 24.39 -18.51 18.67
CA GLY A 851 24.70 -18.34 17.25
C GLY A 851 23.50 -18.25 16.31
N GLY A 852 22.28 -18.13 16.85
CA GLY A 852 21.02 -18.29 16.11
C GLY A 852 20.30 -19.56 16.53
N ASP A 853 18.98 -19.54 16.46
CA ASP A 853 18.12 -20.60 16.96
C ASP A 853 18.15 -21.82 16.03
N LEU A 854 17.93 -23.01 16.58
CA LEU A 854 17.54 -24.19 15.79
C LEU A 854 16.03 -24.36 15.82
N LEU A 855 15.46 -25.02 14.81
CA LEU A 855 14.05 -25.38 14.80
C LEU A 855 13.88 -26.87 15.05
N ALA A 856 13.13 -27.27 16.06
CA ALA A 856 12.68 -28.65 16.25
C ALA A 856 11.27 -28.85 15.69
N SER A 857 11.01 -30.03 15.14
CA SER A 857 9.70 -30.43 14.63
C SER A 857 9.33 -31.84 15.06
N ALA A 858 8.05 -32.03 15.42
CA ALA A 858 7.45 -33.31 15.80
C ALA A 858 6.50 -33.80 14.69
N GLY A 859 6.57 -35.08 14.33
CA GLY A 859 5.70 -35.64 13.28
C GLY A 859 5.10 -37.01 13.58
N ASP A 860 4.07 -37.33 12.81
CA ASP A 860 3.36 -38.62 12.83
C ASP A 860 4.21 -39.77 12.26
N ASP A 861 5.32 -39.42 11.59
CA ASP A 861 6.38 -40.37 11.23
C ASP A 861 7.19 -40.88 12.44
N ARG A 862 6.76 -40.52 13.66
CA ARG A 862 7.32 -40.94 14.96
C ARG A 862 8.73 -40.41 15.22
N THR A 863 9.13 -39.37 14.50
CA THR A 863 10.45 -38.76 14.63
C THR A 863 10.36 -37.32 15.10
N VAL A 864 11.42 -36.89 15.76
CA VAL A 864 11.71 -35.46 15.96
C VAL A 864 12.86 -35.08 15.05
N ARG A 865 12.73 -33.96 14.35
CA ARG A 865 13.81 -33.44 13.48
C ARG A 865 14.24 -32.08 13.95
N VAL A 866 15.52 -31.79 13.81
CA VAL A 866 16.12 -30.50 14.15
C VAL A 866 16.71 -29.91 12.89
N TRP A 867 16.40 -28.65 12.63
CA TRP A 867 16.72 -27.92 11.40
C TRP A 867 17.49 -26.65 11.73
N ASP A 868 18.30 -26.22 10.78
CA ASP A 868 18.94 -24.93 10.78
C ASP A 868 18.07 -23.94 9.98
N PRO A 869 17.49 -22.91 10.62
CA PRO A 869 16.59 -21.98 9.94
C PRO A 869 17.26 -21.10 8.88
N ALA A 870 18.56 -20.85 8.99
CA ALA A 870 19.28 -20.02 8.02
C ALA A 870 19.49 -20.76 6.70
N THR A 871 19.83 -22.05 6.79
CA THR A 871 20.17 -22.89 5.62
C THR A 871 19.04 -23.79 5.14
N GLY A 872 18.02 -24.01 5.96
CA GLY A 872 16.98 -25.02 5.74
C GLY A 872 17.47 -26.47 5.90
N ALA A 873 18.73 -26.68 6.32
CA ALA A 873 19.30 -28.01 6.41
C ALA A 873 18.84 -28.76 7.67
N GLN A 874 18.57 -30.06 7.53
CA GLN A 874 18.32 -30.93 8.68
C GLN A 874 19.65 -31.24 9.40
N ARG A 875 19.72 -30.94 10.69
CA ARG A 875 20.86 -31.21 11.57
C ARG A 875 20.75 -32.57 12.27
N HIS A 876 19.58 -32.88 12.83
CA HIS A 876 19.35 -34.12 13.56
C HIS A 876 18.04 -34.79 13.15
N LYS A 877 18.04 -36.12 13.22
CA LYS A 877 16.84 -36.96 13.15
C LYS A 877 16.84 -37.87 14.37
N LEU A 878 15.97 -37.56 15.32
CA LEU A 878 15.87 -38.22 16.61
C LEU A 878 14.78 -39.29 16.54
N ILE A 879 15.17 -40.53 16.84
CA ILE A 879 14.32 -41.72 16.70
C ILE A 879 14.21 -42.40 18.06
N GLY A 880 12.98 -42.77 18.45
CA GLY A 880 12.76 -43.50 19.70
C GLY A 880 11.30 -43.64 20.12
N HIS A 881 10.41 -42.75 19.68
CA HIS A 881 8.97 -42.87 19.94
C HIS A 881 8.36 -44.05 19.19
N THR A 882 7.43 -44.74 19.84
CA THR A 882 6.70 -45.88 19.24
C THR A 882 5.34 -45.47 18.67
N GLY A 883 4.86 -44.27 19.01
CA GLY A 883 3.66 -43.64 18.47
C GLY A 883 3.96 -42.27 17.84
N TRP A 884 2.92 -41.58 17.38
CA TRP A 884 3.01 -40.21 16.84
C TRP A 884 3.60 -39.23 17.85
N VAL A 885 4.50 -38.36 17.41
CA VAL A 885 5.08 -37.31 18.27
C VAL A 885 4.17 -36.09 18.19
N THR A 886 3.66 -35.66 19.34
CA THR A 886 2.63 -34.61 19.45
C THR A 886 3.21 -33.24 19.75
N ALA A 887 4.23 -33.17 20.60
CA ALA A 887 4.85 -31.91 21.00
C ALA A 887 6.36 -32.03 21.22
N VAL A 888 7.05 -30.91 21.01
CA VAL A 888 8.46 -30.69 21.34
C VAL A 888 8.60 -29.39 22.12
N ALA A 889 9.48 -29.37 23.12
CA ALA A 889 9.73 -28.17 23.91
C ALA A 889 11.22 -28.01 24.24
N TYR A 890 11.70 -26.78 24.14
CA TYR A 890 13.01 -26.40 24.64
C TYR A 890 13.02 -26.33 26.18
N VAL A 891 14.06 -26.86 26.81
CA VAL A 891 14.21 -26.90 28.28
C VAL A 891 15.55 -26.29 28.71
N PRO A 892 15.57 -25.06 29.27
CA PRO A 892 16.77 -24.36 29.71
C PRO A 892 17.29 -24.80 31.10
N ALA A 893 17.56 -26.10 31.30
CA ALA A 893 17.96 -26.64 32.60
C ALA A 893 19.49 -26.62 32.83
N GLY A 894 20.13 -25.45 32.71
CA GLY A 894 21.59 -25.29 32.82
C GLY A 894 22.41 -25.83 31.63
N ARG A 895 21.74 -26.48 30.67
CA ARG A 895 22.20 -26.83 29.32
C ARG A 895 20.98 -26.82 28.37
N HIS A 896 21.22 -26.75 27.07
CA HIS A 896 20.15 -26.71 26.07
C HIS A 896 19.60 -28.12 25.80
N LEU A 897 18.51 -28.49 26.47
CA LEU A 897 17.83 -29.77 26.26
C LEU A 897 16.59 -29.59 25.38
N LEU A 898 16.24 -30.67 24.67
CA LEU A 898 14.98 -30.78 23.94
C LEU A 898 14.15 -31.88 24.56
N ALA A 899 12.88 -31.62 24.86
CA ALA A 899 11.91 -32.64 25.29
C ALA A 899 10.94 -32.95 24.15
N SER A 900 10.52 -34.21 24.03
CA SER A 900 9.49 -34.64 23.08
C SER A 900 8.51 -35.61 23.72
N THR A 901 7.29 -35.62 23.23
CA THR A 901 6.22 -36.47 23.76
C THR A 901 5.27 -36.95 22.68
N GLY A 902 4.42 -37.94 22.96
CA GLY A 902 3.59 -38.55 21.93
C GLY A 902 2.47 -39.48 22.41
N TYR A 903 1.88 -40.18 21.43
CA TYR A 903 0.81 -41.17 21.62
C TYR A 903 1.28 -42.43 22.36
N ASP A 904 2.59 -42.61 22.51
CA ASP A 904 3.15 -43.69 23.33
C ASP A 904 3.07 -43.40 24.84
N GLY A 905 2.62 -42.21 25.26
CA GLY A 905 2.48 -41.84 26.68
C GLY A 905 3.82 -41.57 27.38
N VAL A 906 4.91 -41.48 26.60
CA VAL A 906 6.28 -41.38 27.11
C VAL A 906 6.89 -40.05 26.71
N ILE A 907 7.58 -39.41 27.65
CA ILE A 907 8.35 -38.19 27.39
C ILE A 907 9.81 -38.56 27.25
N ARG A 908 10.50 -38.04 26.23
CA ARG A 908 11.93 -38.26 26.00
C ARG A 908 12.67 -36.94 26.08
N ILE A 909 13.81 -36.94 26.79
CA ILE A 909 14.72 -35.80 26.88
C ILE A 909 15.94 -36.10 26.01
N TRP A 910 16.30 -35.15 25.16
CA TRP A 910 17.40 -35.24 24.21
C TRP A 910 18.45 -34.19 24.56
N ASP A 911 19.70 -34.61 24.54
CA ASP A 911 20.85 -33.71 24.58
C ASP A 911 21.43 -33.64 23.16
N LEU A 912 21.33 -32.48 22.52
CA LEU A 912 21.77 -32.30 21.13
C LEU A 912 23.30 -32.33 20.96
N ALA A 913 24.05 -32.24 22.06
CA ALA A 913 25.50 -32.41 22.05
C ALA A 913 25.94 -33.88 22.16
N ALA A 914 25.04 -34.78 22.56
CA ALA A 914 25.30 -36.22 22.68
C ALA A 914 24.83 -36.99 21.43
N ASP A 915 25.11 -38.29 21.37
CA ASP A 915 24.56 -39.18 20.34
C ASP A 915 23.02 -38.99 20.24
N ASN A 916 22.42 -39.13 19.04
CA ASN A 916 20.99 -38.96 18.72
C ASN A 916 20.01 -39.93 19.45
N ARG A 917 20.32 -40.31 20.69
CA ARG A 917 19.55 -41.17 21.60
C ARG A 917 18.98 -40.31 22.73
N PRO A 918 17.84 -40.71 23.32
CA PRO A 918 17.29 -39.98 24.46
C PRO A 918 18.23 -40.12 25.66
N ALA A 919 18.55 -39.01 26.31
CA ALA A 919 19.29 -38.95 27.56
C ALA A 919 18.44 -39.48 28.72
N LEU A 920 17.13 -39.21 28.71
CA LEU A 920 16.16 -39.71 29.70
C LEU A 920 14.86 -40.12 29.02
N VAL A 921 14.17 -41.08 29.64
CA VAL A 921 12.83 -41.56 29.25
C VAL A 921 11.95 -41.48 30.50
N LEU A 922 10.91 -40.64 30.44
CA LEU A 922 10.01 -40.40 31.57
C LEU A 922 8.67 -41.10 31.30
N THR A 923 8.27 -41.95 32.24
CA THR A 923 7.05 -42.75 32.17
C THR A 923 6.13 -42.41 33.33
N GLY A 924 4.82 -42.32 33.07
CA GLY A 924 3.84 -42.14 34.14
C GLY A 924 2.45 -41.74 33.65
N HIS A 925 2.36 -41.06 32.51
CA HIS A 925 1.07 -40.77 31.88
C HIS A 925 0.38 -42.06 31.45
N THR A 926 -0.94 -42.13 31.64
CA THR A 926 -1.78 -43.28 31.29
C THR A 926 -2.51 -43.11 29.95
N GLY A 927 -2.34 -41.96 29.32
CA GLY A 927 -2.89 -41.61 28.01
C GLY A 927 -1.87 -40.89 27.14
N TRP A 928 -2.30 -40.42 25.97
CA TRP A 928 -1.44 -39.64 25.07
C TRP A 928 -1.09 -38.31 25.71
N VAL A 929 0.18 -37.95 25.64
CA VAL A 929 0.64 -36.64 26.10
C VAL A 929 0.57 -35.69 24.92
N THR A 930 -0.04 -34.53 25.10
CA THR A 930 -0.37 -33.58 24.02
C THR A 930 0.59 -32.40 23.96
N THR A 931 1.13 -31.98 25.09
CA THR A 931 1.93 -30.75 25.20
C THR A 931 3.03 -30.85 26.26
N LEU A 932 4.03 -29.97 26.14
CA LEU A 932 5.18 -29.83 27.03
C LEU A 932 5.49 -28.35 27.25
N CYS A 933 5.82 -27.96 28.48
CA CYS A 933 6.20 -26.59 28.80
C CYS A 933 7.34 -26.56 29.83
N ALA A 934 8.36 -25.72 29.61
CA ALA A 934 9.39 -25.48 30.61
C ALA A 934 8.89 -24.46 31.64
N VAL A 935 8.98 -24.80 32.92
CA VAL A 935 8.52 -23.94 34.03
C VAL A 935 9.71 -23.63 34.91
N GLU A 936 10.21 -22.39 34.89
CA GLU A 936 11.26 -22.01 35.84
C GLU A 936 10.62 -21.76 37.21
N THR A 937 11.19 -22.39 38.23
CA THR A 937 10.87 -22.20 39.64
C THR A 937 12.10 -21.65 40.37
N PRO A 938 11.96 -21.18 41.62
CA PRO A 938 13.12 -20.76 42.43
C PRO A 938 14.20 -21.84 42.58
N GLU A 939 13.84 -23.12 42.49
CA GLU A 939 14.73 -24.28 42.61
C GLU A 939 15.37 -24.71 41.28
N GLY A 940 14.96 -24.11 40.16
CA GLY A 940 15.43 -24.39 38.80
C GLY A 940 14.31 -24.68 37.81
N THR A 941 14.67 -25.06 36.58
CA THR A 941 13.68 -25.38 35.53
C THR A 941 13.09 -26.77 35.74
N LEU A 942 11.76 -26.84 35.82
CA LEU A 942 10.97 -28.06 35.72
C LEU A 942 10.41 -28.22 34.30
N LEU A 943 10.11 -29.46 33.92
CA LEU A 943 9.34 -29.77 32.72
C LEU A 943 7.92 -30.12 33.12
N ALA A 944 6.93 -29.38 32.63
CA ALA A 944 5.52 -29.72 32.72
C ALA A 944 5.10 -30.51 31.48
N SER A 945 4.30 -31.55 31.68
CA SER A 945 3.68 -32.35 30.62
C SER A 945 2.20 -32.55 30.90
N ALA A 946 1.37 -32.54 29.86
CA ALA A 946 -0.07 -32.78 30.01
C ALA A 946 -0.65 -33.55 28.83
N GLY A 947 -1.81 -34.15 29.02
CA GLY A 947 -2.39 -35.05 28.02
C GLY A 947 -3.84 -35.45 28.24
N TYR A 948 -4.24 -36.50 27.53
CA TYR A 948 -5.58 -37.10 27.55
C TYR A 948 -5.90 -37.88 28.84
N ASP A 949 -4.94 -38.08 29.73
CA ASP A 949 -5.21 -38.63 31.06
C ASP A 949 -5.74 -37.59 32.06
N GLY A 950 -5.86 -36.33 31.64
CA GLY A 950 -6.39 -35.25 32.48
C GLY A 950 -5.47 -34.84 33.64
N THR A 951 -4.17 -35.12 33.50
CA THR A 951 -3.17 -34.73 34.49
C THR A 951 -2.13 -33.79 33.89
N VAL A 952 -1.67 -32.82 34.68
CA VAL A 952 -0.42 -32.09 34.44
C VAL A 952 0.65 -32.64 35.36
N ARG A 953 1.76 -33.13 34.82
CA ARG A 953 2.88 -33.72 35.58
C ARG A 953 4.12 -32.87 35.47
N LEU A 954 4.76 -32.64 36.61
CA LEU A 954 5.97 -31.83 36.75
C LEU A 954 7.16 -32.76 36.98
N TRP A 955 8.22 -32.58 36.20
CA TRP A 955 9.42 -33.43 36.21
C TRP A 955 10.66 -32.59 36.39
N ASN A 956 11.66 -33.14 37.08
CA ASN A 956 13.00 -32.59 37.04
C ASN A 956 13.70 -33.08 35.74
N PRO A 957 14.03 -32.19 34.77
CA PRO A 957 14.51 -32.59 33.45
C PRO A 957 15.95 -33.13 33.45
N LEU A 958 16.71 -32.94 34.53
CA LEU A 958 18.09 -33.43 34.64
C LEU A 958 18.18 -34.82 35.25
N THR A 959 17.22 -35.17 36.12
CA THR A 959 17.21 -36.44 36.87
C THR A 959 16.09 -37.39 36.42
N GLY A 960 15.07 -36.86 35.74
CA GLY A 960 13.86 -37.59 35.34
C GLY A 960 12.89 -37.90 36.48
N ARG A 961 13.12 -37.37 37.68
CA ARG A 961 12.24 -37.62 38.84
C ARG A 961 10.94 -36.83 38.72
N PRO A 962 9.77 -37.45 39.01
CA PRO A 962 8.51 -36.71 39.13
C PRO A 962 8.55 -35.83 40.39
N VAL A 963 8.00 -34.63 40.28
CA VAL A 963 7.96 -33.61 41.34
C VAL A 963 6.54 -33.42 41.86
N GLN A 964 5.57 -33.27 40.96
CA GLN A 964 4.17 -33.00 41.31
C GLN A 964 3.23 -33.51 40.21
N VAL A 965 2.00 -33.86 40.59
CA VAL A 965 0.89 -34.18 39.66
C VAL A 965 -0.30 -33.31 40.01
N LEU A 966 -0.88 -32.64 39.02
CA LEU A 966 -2.06 -31.78 39.14
C LEU A 966 -3.22 -32.40 38.36
N GLU A 967 -4.33 -32.62 39.04
CA GLU A 967 -5.56 -33.14 38.45
C GLU A 967 -6.37 -31.99 37.84
N THR A 968 -6.79 -32.12 36.58
CA THR A 968 -7.54 -31.06 35.89
C THR A 968 -9.02 -31.42 35.70
N GLY A 969 -9.36 -32.71 35.78
CA GLY A 969 -10.70 -33.24 35.58
C GLY A 969 -11.11 -33.46 34.11
N GLY A 970 -10.19 -33.30 33.15
CA GLY A 970 -10.46 -33.54 31.73
C GLY A 970 -9.22 -33.39 30.83
N PRO A 971 -9.27 -33.83 29.56
CA PRO A 971 -8.15 -33.78 28.63
C PRO A 971 -7.57 -32.36 28.47
N ILE A 972 -6.24 -32.29 28.47
CA ILE A 972 -5.49 -31.04 28.26
C ILE A 972 -4.91 -31.01 26.85
N THR A 973 -5.03 -29.86 26.20
CA THR A 973 -4.57 -29.63 24.83
C THR A 973 -3.23 -28.90 24.81
N ASP A 974 -3.07 -27.85 25.62
CA ASP A 974 -1.83 -27.07 25.65
C ASP A 974 -1.48 -26.44 27.02
N LEU A 975 -0.21 -26.05 27.20
CA LEU A 975 0.37 -25.49 28.42
C LEU A 975 1.24 -24.26 28.14
N CYS A 976 1.11 -23.22 28.95
CA CYS A 976 2.00 -22.05 28.90
C CYS A 976 2.23 -21.46 30.29
N THR A 977 3.41 -20.89 30.54
CA THR A 977 3.66 -20.04 31.71
C THR A 977 3.40 -18.58 31.39
N VAL A 978 2.85 -17.83 32.34
CA VAL A 978 2.69 -16.37 32.23
C VAL A 978 3.11 -15.68 33.52
N GLU A 979 3.81 -14.56 33.40
CA GLU A 979 4.09 -13.68 34.54
C GLU A 979 2.85 -12.81 34.81
N ALA A 980 2.38 -12.79 36.05
CA ALA A 980 1.25 -11.97 36.49
C ALA A 980 1.59 -11.17 37.75
N GLU A 981 0.77 -10.16 38.08
CA GLU A 981 0.87 -9.49 39.37
C GLU A 981 0.62 -10.52 40.50
N GLY A 982 1.64 -10.75 41.34
CA GLY A 982 1.62 -11.78 42.39
C GLY A 982 2.44 -13.04 42.09
N GLY A 983 3.04 -13.15 40.90
CA GLY A 983 3.99 -14.21 40.55
C GLY A 983 3.64 -14.95 39.26
N ARG A 984 4.43 -15.97 38.96
CA ARG A 984 4.28 -16.80 37.77
C ARG A 984 3.11 -17.75 37.90
N LEU A 985 2.34 -17.89 36.82
CA LEU A 985 1.27 -18.86 36.69
C LEU A 985 1.61 -19.90 35.62
N LEU A 986 1.19 -21.14 35.84
CA LEU A 986 1.05 -22.16 34.81
C LEU A 986 -0.40 -22.14 34.32
N ALA A 987 -0.61 -21.97 33.03
CA ALA A 987 -1.90 -22.07 32.37
C ALA A 987 -2.01 -23.40 31.62
N SER A 988 -3.16 -24.05 31.70
CA SER A 988 -3.52 -25.17 30.83
C SER A 988 -4.83 -24.93 30.11
N THR A 989 -4.94 -25.45 28.91
CA THR A 989 -6.16 -25.39 28.10
C THR A 989 -6.70 -26.79 27.81
N GLY A 990 -7.99 -26.93 27.52
CA GLY A 990 -8.61 -28.24 27.32
C GLY A 990 -9.77 -28.24 26.34
N GLU A 991 -10.29 -29.45 26.08
CA GLU A 991 -11.44 -29.69 25.21
C GLU A 991 -12.77 -29.18 25.81
N ASP A 992 -12.77 -28.84 27.10
CA ASP A 992 -13.92 -28.32 27.83
C ASP A 992 -14.07 -26.79 27.75
N GLY A 993 -13.21 -26.11 26.98
CA GLY A 993 -13.25 -24.66 26.82
C GLY A 993 -12.74 -23.90 28.05
N LEU A 994 -12.11 -24.58 29.02
CA LEU A 994 -11.60 -23.97 30.24
C LEU A 994 -10.10 -23.69 30.16
N ILE A 995 -9.70 -22.51 30.65
CA ILE A 995 -8.31 -22.17 30.91
C ILE A 995 -8.08 -22.28 32.42
N ARG A 996 -7.31 -23.26 32.85
CA ARG A 996 -6.99 -23.48 34.27
C ARG A 996 -5.66 -22.84 34.61
N LEU A 997 -5.55 -22.27 35.80
CA LEU A 997 -4.39 -21.50 36.24
C LEU A 997 -3.89 -22.05 37.58
N TRP A 998 -2.58 -22.24 37.72
CA TRP A 998 -1.91 -22.63 38.97
C TRP A 998 -0.77 -21.69 39.30
N GLU A 999 -0.62 -21.34 40.57
CA GLU A 999 0.49 -20.50 41.03
C GLU A 999 1.79 -21.30 41.11
N VAL A 1000 2.90 -20.72 40.64
CA VAL A 1000 4.23 -21.35 40.71
C VAL A 1000 5.04 -20.72 41.85
N PRO A 1001 5.70 -21.48 42.74
CA PRO A 1001 5.77 -22.96 42.81
C PRO A 1001 4.77 -23.60 43.79
N ALA A 1002 3.79 -22.85 44.31
CA ALA A 1002 2.85 -23.36 45.31
C ALA A 1002 1.88 -24.42 44.76
N TRP A 1003 1.65 -24.40 43.44
CA TRP A 1003 0.70 -25.23 42.69
C TRP A 1003 -0.75 -25.15 43.18
N THR A 1004 -1.09 -24.04 43.82
CA THR A 1004 -2.46 -23.69 44.21
C THR A 1004 -3.27 -23.29 42.98
N SER A 1005 -4.46 -23.87 42.82
CA SER A 1005 -5.34 -23.55 41.69
C SER A 1005 -6.01 -22.19 41.87
N ARG A 1006 -6.06 -21.39 40.81
CA ARG A 1006 -6.91 -20.19 40.68
C ARG A 1006 -8.21 -20.53 39.95
N PRO A 1007 -9.26 -19.67 40.06
CA PRO A 1007 -10.47 -19.80 39.25
C PRO A 1007 -10.14 -19.91 37.75
N SER A 1008 -10.81 -20.84 37.06
CA SER A 1008 -10.59 -21.06 35.62
C SER A 1008 -11.26 -19.98 34.77
N LEU A 1009 -10.65 -19.65 33.64
CA LEU A 1009 -11.19 -18.69 32.69
C LEU A 1009 -12.13 -19.40 31.72
N ARG A 1010 -13.18 -18.69 31.30
CA ARG A 1010 -14.22 -19.19 30.39
C ARG A 1010 -14.52 -18.14 29.33
N GLY A 1011 -14.60 -18.56 28.06
CA GLY A 1011 -15.06 -17.70 26.98
C GLY A 1011 -15.11 -18.39 25.63
N HIS A 1012 -14.17 -19.30 25.33
CA HIS A 1012 -14.27 -20.16 24.15
C HIS A 1012 -15.51 -21.04 24.22
N ALA A 1013 -16.23 -21.14 23.10
CA ALA A 1013 -17.44 -21.95 22.99
C ALA A 1013 -17.14 -23.44 22.69
N ALA A 1014 -15.88 -23.76 22.38
CA ALA A 1014 -15.42 -25.05 21.93
C ALA A 1014 -13.99 -25.34 22.47
N TRP A 1015 -13.34 -26.35 21.90
CA TRP A 1015 -12.02 -26.79 22.32
C TRP A 1015 -10.99 -25.68 22.14
N ILE A 1016 -10.16 -25.48 23.16
CA ILE A 1016 -9.02 -24.57 23.07
C ILE A 1016 -7.83 -25.41 22.60
N ARG A 1017 -7.18 -25.01 21.52
CA ARG A 1017 -6.08 -25.76 20.89
C ARG A 1017 -4.71 -25.32 21.36
N ALA A 1018 -4.54 -24.04 21.66
CA ALA A 1018 -3.25 -23.48 22.03
C ALA A 1018 -3.36 -22.31 23.00
N VAL A 1019 -2.27 -22.09 23.73
CA VAL A 1019 -2.09 -20.94 24.61
C VAL A 1019 -0.65 -20.43 24.55
N CYS A 1020 -0.46 -19.12 24.46
CA CYS A 1020 0.86 -18.50 24.57
C CYS A 1020 0.86 -17.24 25.44
N GLU A 1021 2.00 -16.92 26.02
CA GLU A 1021 2.22 -15.63 26.66
C GLU A 1021 2.46 -14.56 25.58
N LEU A 1022 1.72 -13.46 25.68
CA LEU A 1022 1.92 -12.27 24.88
C LEU A 1022 2.35 -11.12 25.79
N ARG A 1023 3.59 -10.67 25.62
CA ARG A 1023 4.18 -9.60 26.45
C ARG A 1023 4.06 -8.25 25.74
N SER A 1024 3.41 -7.27 26.35
CA SER A 1024 3.54 -5.83 26.03
C SER A 1024 4.53 -5.18 27.02
N ALA A 1025 4.96 -3.95 26.73
CA ALA A 1025 5.80 -3.14 27.61
C ALA A 1025 5.23 -2.95 29.04
N LYS A 1026 3.89 -2.94 29.17
CA LYS A 1026 3.21 -2.67 30.44
C LYS A 1026 2.40 -3.85 30.97
N ASN A 1027 1.91 -4.73 30.10
CA ASN A 1027 1.03 -5.84 30.46
C ASN A 1027 1.55 -7.19 29.94
N ARG A 1028 1.25 -8.26 30.68
CA ARG A 1028 1.42 -9.64 30.23
C ARG A 1028 0.03 -10.22 30.00
N LEU A 1029 -0.25 -10.65 28.79
CA LEU A 1029 -1.51 -11.27 28.41
C LEU A 1029 -1.29 -12.75 28.12
N LEU A 1030 -2.36 -13.54 28.28
CA LEU A 1030 -2.45 -14.85 27.65
C LEU A 1030 -3.18 -14.69 26.33
N ALA A 1031 -2.71 -15.34 25.28
CA ALA A 1031 -3.46 -15.52 24.05
C ALA A 1031 -3.90 -16.99 23.95
N THR A 1032 -5.15 -17.24 23.60
CA THR A 1032 -5.65 -18.60 23.35
C THR A 1032 -6.32 -18.70 21.99
N ALA A 1033 -6.23 -19.87 21.37
CA ALA A 1033 -6.86 -20.18 20.09
C ALA A 1033 -7.72 -21.42 20.21
N GLY A 1034 -8.83 -21.49 19.46
CA GLY A 1034 -9.75 -22.62 19.56
C GLY A 1034 -10.49 -22.97 18.27
N ASP A 1035 -11.27 -24.04 18.38
CA ASP A 1035 -12.11 -24.59 17.29
C ASP A 1035 -13.28 -23.67 16.94
N ASP A 1036 -13.55 -22.65 17.75
CA ASP A 1036 -14.53 -21.60 17.44
C ASP A 1036 -14.02 -20.58 16.41
N GLY A 1037 -12.81 -20.79 15.85
CA GLY A 1037 -12.20 -19.91 14.85
C GLY A 1037 -11.68 -18.60 15.42
N THR A 1038 -11.69 -18.46 16.75
CA THR A 1038 -11.30 -17.22 17.41
C THR A 1038 -9.94 -17.34 18.08
N VAL A 1039 -9.24 -16.20 18.13
CA VAL A 1039 -8.10 -16.00 19.04
C VAL A 1039 -8.52 -15.02 20.11
N ARG A 1040 -8.26 -15.31 21.38
CA ARG A 1040 -8.71 -14.48 22.51
C ARG A 1040 -7.54 -14.04 23.36
N LEU A 1041 -7.55 -12.78 23.78
CA LEU A 1041 -6.56 -12.22 24.69
C LEU A 1041 -7.14 -12.09 26.09
N TRP A 1042 -6.35 -12.50 27.09
CA TRP A 1042 -6.74 -12.52 28.49
C TRP A 1042 -5.75 -11.77 29.35
N ASP A 1043 -6.26 -11.08 30.37
CA ASP A 1043 -5.50 -10.52 31.48
C ASP A 1043 -5.49 -11.52 32.65
N PRO A 1044 -4.40 -12.27 32.87
CA PRO A 1044 -4.30 -13.26 33.95
C PRO A 1044 -4.26 -12.63 35.35
N ALA A 1045 -3.99 -11.32 35.44
CA ALA A 1045 -4.02 -10.54 36.68
C ALA A 1045 -5.38 -9.84 36.89
N GLY A 1046 -6.29 -9.91 35.91
CA GLY A 1046 -7.60 -9.28 35.96
C GLY A 1046 -8.41 -9.73 37.18
N GLY A 1047 -9.20 -8.81 37.73
CA GLY A 1047 -10.03 -9.05 38.92
C GLY A 1047 -10.81 -10.36 38.80
N GLN A 1048 -10.84 -11.15 39.88
CA GLN A 1048 -11.65 -12.35 39.93
C GLN A 1048 -13.10 -11.92 39.68
N PRO A 1049 -13.83 -12.54 38.73
CA PRO A 1049 -15.27 -12.32 38.70
C PRO A 1049 -15.81 -12.76 40.06
N ASP A 1050 -16.43 -11.83 40.79
CA ASP A 1050 -17.33 -12.22 41.86
C ASP A 1050 -18.26 -13.27 41.27
N THR A 1051 -18.44 -14.38 41.98
CA THR A 1051 -19.44 -15.39 41.62
C THR A 1051 -20.80 -14.69 41.57
N VAL A 1052 -21.16 -14.15 40.41
CA VAL A 1052 -22.54 -13.83 40.09
C VAL A 1052 -23.20 -15.19 40.13
N ALA A 1053 -23.95 -15.44 41.19
CA ALA A 1053 -24.67 -16.69 41.32
C ALA A 1053 -25.51 -16.87 40.05
N GLU A 1054 -25.63 -18.08 39.50
CA GLU A 1054 -26.47 -18.32 38.30
C GLU A 1054 -27.90 -17.77 38.46
N GLN A 1055 -28.32 -17.57 39.71
CA GLN A 1055 -29.55 -16.92 40.16
C GLN A 1055 -29.72 -15.47 39.67
N ASP A 1056 -28.63 -14.79 39.32
CA ASP A 1056 -28.58 -13.39 38.88
C ASP A 1056 -28.36 -13.24 37.35
N ARG A 1057 -28.24 -14.37 36.60
CA ARG A 1057 -28.27 -14.33 35.13
C ARG A 1057 -29.72 -14.26 34.65
N PHE A 1058 -30.18 -13.05 34.33
CA PHE A 1058 -31.53 -12.82 33.83
C PHE A 1058 -31.66 -13.16 32.35
N GLY A 1059 -32.86 -13.59 31.93
CA GLY A 1059 -33.23 -13.66 30.52
C GLY A 1059 -33.17 -12.27 29.84
N PRO A 1060 -33.22 -12.22 28.50
CA PRO A 1060 -33.04 -10.97 27.76
C PRO A 1060 -34.00 -9.87 28.23
N VAL A 1061 -33.45 -8.69 28.54
CA VAL A 1061 -34.22 -7.50 28.89
C VAL A 1061 -34.93 -6.99 27.64
N LYS A 1062 -36.25 -6.88 27.72
CA LYS A 1062 -37.12 -6.48 26.60
C LYS A 1062 -37.42 -4.99 26.58
N ALA A 1063 -37.39 -4.34 27.74
CA ALA A 1063 -37.67 -2.92 27.88
C ALA A 1063 -36.97 -2.35 29.10
N VAL A 1064 -36.57 -1.08 29.01
CA VAL A 1064 -35.96 -0.32 30.11
C VAL A 1064 -36.62 1.06 30.19
N CYS A 1065 -36.93 1.53 31.40
CA CYS A 1065 -37.57 2.82 31.63
C CYS A 1065 -36.96 3.51 32.86
N PRO A 1066 -36.62 4.81 32.80
CA PRO A 1066 -36.25 5.58 33.98
C PRO A 1066 -37.44 5.76 34.93
N VAL A 1067 -37.21 5.65 36.23
CA VAL A 1067 -38.26 5.77 37.26
C VAL A 1067 -38.39 7.22 37.69
N PRO A 1068 -39.53 7.91 37.49
CA PRO A 1068 -39.62 9.37 37.65
C PRO A 1068 -39.61 9.92 39.09
N ALA A 1069 -39.21 9.17 40.11
CA ALA A 1069 -39.47 9.52 41.51
C ALA A 1069 -38.20 9.67 42.36
N GLY A 1070 -37.66 10.89 42.47
CA GLY A 1070 -36.78 11.38 43.56
C GLY A 1070 -35.45 10.67 43.83
N ARG A 1071 -35.22 9.48 43.26
CA ARG A 1071 -34.03 8.65 43.38
C ARG A 1071 -33.69 8.17 41.97
N PRO A 1072 -32.43 8.26 41.52
CA PRO A 1072 -32.06 7.83 40.17
C PRO A 1072 -32.19 6.32 40.12
N ALA A 1073 -33.27 5.83 39.52
CA ALA A 1073 -33.58 4.41 39.44
C ALA A 1073 -34.05 4.04 38.03
N VAL A 1074 -33.77 2.80 37.64
CA VAL A 1074 -34.12 2.23 36.34
C VAL A 1074 -34.99 1.01 36.53
N ALA A 1075 -36.12 0.96 35.86
CA ALA A 1075 -36.95 -0.24 35.76
C ALA A 1075 -36.59 -1.02 34.49
N ALA A 1076 -36.36 -2.32 34.61
CA ALA A 1076 -36.08 -3.23 33.51
C ALA A 1076 -37.14 -4.34 33.47
N GLY A 1077 -37.77 -4.54 32.32
CA GLY A 1077 -38.69 -5.63 32.04
C GLY A 1077 -37.97 -6.79 31.34
N GLY A 1078 -37.92 -7.95 31.98
CA GLY A 1078 -37.30 -9.16 31.43
C GLY A 1078 -38.26 -9.97 30.55
N ALA A 1079 -37.70 -10.80 29.65
CA ALA A 1079 -38.47 -11.78 28.88
C ALA A 1079 -39.16 -12.85 29.76
N ASP A 1080 -38.73 -12.96 31.02
CA ASP A 1080 -39.34 -13.75 32.09
C ASP A 1080 -40.63 -13.14 32.66
N GLY A 1081 -41.07 -11.99 32.13
CA GLY A 1081 -42.28 -11.30 32.57
C GLY A 1081 -42.13 -10.60 33.92
N GLN A 1082 -40.90 -10.47 34.42
CA GLN A 1082 -40.61 -9.75 35.65
C GLN A 1082 -40.19 -8.31 35.39
N VAL A 1083 -40.53 -7.42 36.32
CA VAL A 1083 -40.09 -6.02 36.32
C VAL A 1083 -39.18 -5.81 37.52
N ARG A 1084 -37.94 -5.40 37.27
CA ARG A 1084 -36.91 -5.18 38.29
C ARG A 1084 -36.50 -3.72 38.33
N PHE A 1085 -36.28 -3.21 39.52
CA PHE A 1085 -35.85 -1.84 39.77
C PHE A 1085 -34.40 -1.85 40.24
N TRP A 1086 -33.61 -0.93 39.71
CA TRP A 1086 -32.18 -0.79 39.97
C TRP A 1086 -31.87 0.62 40.40
N ASP A 1087 -30.94 0.80 41.34
CA ASP A 1087 -30.37 2.10 41.63
C ASP A 1087 -29.42 2.46 40.50
N ALA A 1088 -29.68 3.59 39.84
CA ALA A 1088 -28.94 4.00 38.65
C ALA A 1088 -27.55 4.57 38.97
N ASN A 1089 -27.25 4.82 40.25
CA ASN A 1089 -25.93 5.28 40.69
C ASN A 1089 -25.06 4.12 41.16
N THR A 1090 -25.62 3.17 41.91
CA THR A 1090 -24.85 2.06 42.50
C THR A 1090 -24.92 0.77 41.69
N GLY A 1091 -25.91 0.63 40.81
CA GLY A 1091 -26.17 -0.61 40.07
C GLY A 1091 -26.80 -1.71 40.94
N GLU A 1092 -27.14 -1.42 42.20
CA GLU A 1092 -27.77 -2.39 43.09
C GLU A 1092 -29.25 -2.60 42.75
N ARG A 1093 -29.73 -3.84 42.86
CA ARG A 1093 -31.15 -4.16 42.67
C ARG A 1093 -31.95 -3.64 43.86
N LEU A 1094 -32.89 -2.74 43.58
CA LEU A 1094 -33.78 -2.15 44.58
C LEU A 1094 -34.98 -3.06 44.87
N LEU A 1095 -35.70 -3.50 43.84
CA LEU A 1095 -36.97 -4.24 43.96
C LEU A 1095 -37.20 -5.18 42.76
N GLU A 1096 -38.03 -6.21 42.95
CA GLU A 1096 -38.44 -7.16 41.91
C GLU A 1096 -39.95 -7.44 42.01
N PHE A 1097 -40.67 -7.37 40.88
CA PHE A 1097 -42.09 -7.66 40.78
C PHE A 1097 -42.34 -8.80 39.79
N GLN A 1098 -43.07 -9.82 40.25
CA GLN A 1098 -43.61 -10.88 39.41
C GLN A 1098 -45.05 -10.59 39.02
N ARG A 1099 -45.41 -10.90 37.77
CA ARG A 1099 -46.79 -10.84 37.29
C ARG A 1099 -47.64 -11.87 38.06
N ALA A 1100 -48.54 -11.42 38.92
CA ALA A 1100 -49.50 -12.29 39.58
C ALA A 1100 -50.42 -12.91 38.51
N ILE A 1101 -50.35 -14.24 38.35
CA ILE A 1101 -51.33 -14.99 37.57
C ILE A 1101 -52.63 -14.94 38.37
N VAL A 1102 -53.58 -14.10 37.94
CA VAL A 1102 -54.96 -14.16 38.41
C VAL A 1102 -55.53 -15.50 37.95
N LYS A 1103 -55.58 -16.49 38.84
CA LYS A 1103 -56.45 -17.66 38.66
C LYS A 1103 -57.89 -17.17 38.77
N THR A 1104 -58.57 -17.02 37.64
CA THR A 1104 -60.04 -16.97 37.62
C THR A 1104 -60.56 -18.36 37.97
N CYS A 1105 -61.10 -18.52 39.17
CA CYS A 1105 -62.07 -19.56 39.52
C CYS A 1105 -63.47 -19.04 39.17
N GLY A 1106 -64.28 -19.87 38.49
CA GLY A 1106 -65.70 -19.62 38.22
C GLY A 1106 -66.01 -19.47 36.75
#